data_AF-A0A969ML23-F1
#
_entry.id   AF-A0A969ML23-F1
#
_cell.length_a   1.000
_cell.length_b   1.000
_cell.length_c   1.000
_cell.angle_alpha   90.00
_cell.angle_beta   90.00
_cell.angle_gamma   90.00
#
_symmetry.space_group_name_H-M   'P 1'
#
loop_
_entity.id
_entity.type
_entity.pdbx_description
1 polymer ?
#
loop_
_entity_poly.entity_id
_entity_poly.type
_entity_poly.pdbx_seq_one_letter_code
_entity_poly.pdbx_strand_id
1 'polypeptide(L)'
;MKSKLTLYTSILSSLLLLQNPTFAAKSPHLVSQIATKIPNCAIEPEEEEGEYSPQQLQTLASRITMRVIGNNNGGSGTIIGKRGNKYLIVTNSHVIQGVNSIQVQAFDGKNYPAQVVPNNNFEKFDLALLEFQTSQNYCLPDIADFIPNPEMEVLAAGFSSEKGKIMFRKGKIDLISQSPLKGGYSIGYTNDIDQGMSGGAIINTQGTLIGINGKSAYPILNTGYAYQDGSKPNQEEIQQFRKLSWGVPIRTFLVEVNPEILTAYKLPYPKTISANVPEGEYTGWLGDLEQKAKQFTVRIDSSSQANGSGTIIAKEGNIYTVLTTAHVVCESENRIPPCPKNSYKILAPDGNEYPVDKSSIKIESGIDLAVVKFNSSQDYQVATLANYNHNFVDLVFAAGYPKLKNNSPWRFSPGMIFDKEFGLIFSKESDFLLPGIGSSGSKSIYSLTGGYKLVYTSITYGGMSGGPVLDSLGRVIGIHGRAEGEEVRDSSINDGKIQIGYSLGIPVSTFIGLLSRLNVTPQKLENNTPPQLNPKQFKSFGKAILSTKVSTGNATASEWLERGNQLLRLHRFDEAIKAFDEVIRQKPSFAYLAYYAKGIALSRKGKGKYKESIAAYKQALEIKPEFVVAWRYLSTTYSSSGQHNKALDAINEAIKLQPTNPNGYLTKGSILFIEKRYAEAEKIMTEAIKLSPSNVSYIARGRIYASQTKWNLAKADLDTAIKLNPQSVYAYNVRGLFYYDQNKFELALADYNKAIQNKAIQIYSGMNILYINRGNVYRELKKWDLAIADYSKVIELDPKYASAYNKRGNIYYHQEKWDLALADYSKAIEINPENAIAYINRGNIYLQQKKWDLALADLNKAIKINPKYTIAYNSRGNIYHSQKNGISTC
;
A
#
# COMPACT_ATOMS: atom_id res chain seq x y z
N MET A 1 50.35 9.09 -16.72
CA MET A 1 49.80 8.04 -17.62
C MET A 1 48.51 8.60 -18.22
N LYS A 2 48.29 8.78 -19.54
CA LYS A 2 48.79 8.10 -20.76
C LYS A 2 48.50 6.58 -20.78
N SER A 3 47.96 5.94 -21.83
CA SER A 3 47.30 6.43 -23.08
C SER A 3 46.84 5.27 -24.00
N LYS A 4 45.84 5.50 -24.89
CA LYS A 4 45.45 4.67 -26.07
C LYS A 4 44.83 3.28 -25.75
N LEU A 5 44.18 2.52 -26.66
CA LEU A 5 43.98 2.47 -28.14
C LEU A 5 42.50 1.96 -28.38
N THR A 6 41.64 2.23 -29.40
CA THR A 6 41.71 2.59 -30.85
C THR A 6 41.89 1.34 -31.77
N LEU A 7 41.11 1.03 -32.83
CA LEU A 7 39.79 1.44 -33.41
C LEU A 7 39.35 0.34 -34.47
N TYR A 8 38.60 0.67 -35.55
CA TYR A 8 38.36 -0.09 -36.81
C TYR A 8 37.36 -1.29 -36.79
N THR A 9 36.46 -1.54 -37.78
CA THR A 9 35.95 -0.75 -38.96
C THR A 9 34.53 -1.22 -39.42
N SER A 10 33.93 -0.48 -40.38
CA SER A 10 32.68 -0.79 -41.12
C SER A 10 32.94 -1.10 -42.62
N ILE A 11 31.91 -1.57 -43.38
CA ILE A 11 31.51 -1.10 -44.75
C ILE A 11 30.38 -1.97 -45.38
N LEU A 12 29.66 -1.42 -46.37
CA LEU A 12 28.53 -2.01 -47.12
C LEU A 12 28.97 -2.72 -48.42
N SER A 13 28.20 -3.74 -48.85
CA SER A 13 27.82 -4.06 -50.25
C SER A 13 27.05 -5.40 -50.30
N SER A 14 26.24 -5.78 -51.30
CA SER A 14 25.17 -5.15 -52.11
C SER A 14 24.91 -6.04 -53.34
N LEU A 15 23.67 -6.56 -53.47
CA LEU A 15 23.09 -7.25 -54.65
C LEU A 15 23.82 -8.47 -55.27
N LEU A 16 23.06 -9.56 -55.49
CA LEU A 16 22.79 -10.09 -56.84
C LEU A 16 21.58 -11.05 -56.86
N LEU A 17 21.03 -11.31 -58.05
CA LEU A 17 19.81 -12.09 -58.34
C LEU A 17 20.15 -13.35 -59.14
N LEU A 18 19.33 -14.41 -59.02
CA LEU A 18 19.04 -15.52 -59.98
C LEU A 18 17.99 -16.42 -59.29
N GLN A 19 16.70 -16.40 -59.64
CA GLN A 19 16.02 -17.12 -60.74
C GLN A 19 16.09 -18.66 -60.68
N ASN A 20 14.98 -19.29 -60.24
CA ASN A 20 14.14 -20.34 -60.88
C ASN A 20 14.79 -21.42 -61.80
N PRO A 21 14.27 -22.68 -61.84
CA PRO A 21 12.82 -22.93 -61.93
C PRO A 21 12.19 -24.21 -61.30
N THR A 22 10.86 -24.12 -61.21
CA THR A 22 9.80 -25.16 -61.22
C THR A 22 10.12 -26.67 -61.23
N PHE A 23 9.31 -27.41 -60.46
CA PHE A 23 8.49 -28.50 -61.03
C PHE A 23 7.04 -28.37 -60.53
N ALA A 24 6.06 -28.88 -61.30
CA ALA A 24 4.64 -28.72 -60.98
C ALA A 24 3.80 -29.96 -61.37
N ALA A 25 2.76 -30.24 -60.58
CA ALA A 25 1.69 -31.18 -60.90
C ALA A 25 0.33 -30.56 -60.53
N LYS A 26 -0.72 -30.93 -61.28
CA LYS A 26 -2.12 -30.47 -61.12
C LYS A 26 -2.83 -31.37 -60.05
N SER A 27 -4.09 -31.23 -59.63
CA SER A 27 -5.34 -30.66 -60.21
C SER A 27 -6.44 -30.62 -59.09
N PRO A 28 -7.72 -30.22 -59.31
CA PRO A 28 -8.21 -28.95 -59.86
C PRO A 28 -9.52 -28.40 -59.19
N HIS A 29 -10.03 -27.24 -59.68
CA HIS A 29 -11.46 -26.83 -59.73
C HIS A 29 -12.30 -26.58 -58.43
N LEU A 30 -13.40 -25.80 -58.44
CA LEU A 30 -13.77 -24.54 -59.15
C LEU A 30 -15.10 -23.96 -58.56
N VAL A 31 -15.42 -22.67 -58.83
CA VAL A 31 -16.75 -21.99 -58.69
C VAL A 31 -17.26 -21.81 -57.23
N SER A 32 -17.59 -20.64 -56.65
CA SER A 32 -18.03 -19.29 -57.06
C SER A 32 -19.55 -19.05 -57.17
N GLN A 33 -20.15 -18.29 -56.25
CA GLN A 33 -21.30 -17.41 -56.56
C GLN A 33 -21.54 -16.29 -55.52
N ILE A 34 -21.40 -15.05 -55.99
CA ILE A 34 -22.20 -13.81 -55.77
C ILE A 34 -22.68 -13.41 -54.35
N ALA A 35 -22.63 -12.10 -54.06
CA ALA A 35 -22.87 -11.50 -52.74
C ALA A 35 -24.24 -10.81 -52.59
N THR A 36 -24.58 -10.45 -51.35
CA THR A 36 -25.16 -9.13 -50.97
C THR A 36 -24.71 -8.70 -49.56
N LYS A 37 -24.99 -7.44 -49.20
CA LYS A 37 -24.38 -6.65 -48.10
C LYS A 37 -24.99 -6.89 -46.71
N ILE A 38 -24.18 -6.70 -45.66
CA ILE A 38 -24.60 -6.28 -44.31
C ILE A 38 -23.73 -5.08 -43.88
N PRO A 39 -24.28 -3.86 -43.75
CA PRO A 39 -23.50 -2.69 -43.36
C PRO A 39 -24.20 -1.77 -42.33
N ASN A 40 -24.72 -2.31 -41.22
CA ASN A 40 -24.82 -1.58 -39.94
C ASN A 40 -25.11 -2.54 -38.79
N CYS A 41 -24.42 -2.35 -37.67
CA CYS A 41 -24.55 -3.17 -36.46
C CYS A 41 -25.26 -2.46 -35.30
N ALA A 42 -25.21 -1.13 -35.27
CA ALA A 42 -26.20 -0.37 -34.53
C ALA A 42 -27.59 -0.59 -35.15
N ILE A 43 -28.54 -0.91 -34.29
CA ILE A 43 -29.98 -0.73 -34.48
C ILE A 43 -30.36 0.34 -33.46
N GLU A 44 -31.27 1.26 -33.77
CA GLU A 44 -31.75 2.21 -32.77
C GLU A 44 -32.81 1.52 -31.90
N PRO A 45 -32.71 1.53 -30.55
CA PRO A 45 -33.70 0.91 -29.68
C PRO A 45 -35.11 1.45 -29.94
N GLU A 46 -36.09 0.54 -30.05
CA GLU A 46 -37.51 0.87 -30.24
C GLU A 46 -38.22 1.27 -28.93
N GLU A 47 -37.68 0.91 -27.77
CA GLU A 47 -38.32 1.09 -26.45
C GLU A 47 -37.55 2.11 -25.58
N GLU A 48 -38.21 2.61 -24.53
CA GLU A 48 -37.65 3.66 -23.67
C GLU A 48 -36.43 3.19 -22.86
N GLU A 49 -35.69 4.14 -22.29
CA GLU A 49 -34.38 3.94 -21.61
C GLU A 49 -33.28 3.25 -22.46
N GLY A 50 -33.54 2.95 -23.73
CA GLY A 50 -32.61 2.28 -24.65
C GLY A 50 -32.74 0.76 -24.67
N GLU A 51 -33.87 0.21 -24.21
CA GLU A 51 -34.17 -1.21 -24.36
C GLU A 51 -34.62 -1.57 -25.78
N TYR A 52 -34.23 -2.75 -26.24
CA TYR A 52 -34.57 -3.25 -27.57
C TYR A 52 -35.83 -4.10 -27.52
N SER A 53 -36.74 -3.90 -28.49
CA SER A 53 -37.95 -4.72 -28.58
C SER A 53 -37.63 -6.21 -28.75
N PRO A 54 -38.55 -7.15 -28.42
CA PRO A 54 -38.28 -8.58 -28.53
C PRO A 54 -37.83 -9.03 -29.93
N GLN A 55 -38.25 -8.32 -30.98
CA GLN A 55 -37.87 -8.52 -32.38
C GLN A 55 -36.47 -7.96 -32.67
N GLN A 56 -36.13 -6.80 -32.11
CA GLN A 56 -34.79 -6.23 -32.18
C GLN A 56 -33.76 -7.10 -31.43
N LEU A 57 -34.09 -7.57 -30.22
CA LEU A 57 -33.24 -8.48 -29.44
C LEU A 57 -32.95 -9.79 -30.20
N GLN A 58 -33.97 -10.41 -30.81
CA GLN A 58 -33.76 -11.58 -31.68
C GLN A 58 -32.86 -11.24 -32.88
N THR A 59 -33.00 -10.05 -33.44
CA THR A 59 -32.16 -9.56 -34.55
C THR A 59 -30.70 -9.38 -34.10
N LEU A 60 -30.44 -8.72 -32.96
CA LEU A 60 -29.10 -8.57 -32.39
C LEU A 60 -28.47 -9.92 -32.04
N ALA A 61 -29.20 -10.76 -31.30
CA ALA A 61 -28.75 -12.08 -30.88
C ALA A 61 -28.40 -12.98 -32.08
N SER A 62 -29.17 -12.93 -33.17
CA SER A 62 -28.85 -13.67 -34.40
C SER A 62 -27.59 -13.16 -35.10
N ARG A 63 -27.37 -11.84 -35.14
CA ARG A 63 -26.19 -11.22 -35.78
C ARG A 63 -24.85 -11.56 -35.12
N ILE A 64 -24.88 -11.93 -33.83
CA ILE A 64 -23.70 -12.34 -33.06
C ILE A 64 -23.60 -13.84 -32.81
N THR A 65 -24.69 -14.61 -33.01
CA THR A 65 -24.71 -16.06 -32.76
C THR A 65 -24.47 -16.85 -34.04
N MET A 66 -23.39 -17.63 -34.04
CA MET A 66 -22.95 -18.52 -35.10
C MET A 66 -23.36 -19.97 -34.78
N ARG A 67 -23.62 -20.78 -35.80
CA ARG A 67 -23.70 -22.24 -35.64
C ARG A 67 -22.29 -22.83 -35.70
N VAL A 68 -21.90 -23.63 -34.72
CA VAL A 68 -20.62 -24.35 -34.73
C VAL A 68 -20.88 -25.76 -35.27
N ILE A 69 -20.24 -26.08 -36.39
CA ILE A 69 -20.44 -27.34 -37.14
C ILE A 69 -19.12 -28.12 -37.09
N GLY A 70 -19.13 -29.24 -36.39
CA GLY A 70 -18.06 -30.24 -36.37
C GLY A 70 -18.51 -31.57 -36.95
N ASN A 71 -17.55 -32.43 -37.29
CA ASN A 71 -17.82 -33.68 -38.02
C ASN A 71 -18.72 -34.66 -37.24
N ASN A 72 -18.53 -34.75 -35.93
CA ASN A 72 -19.20 -35.71 -35.04
C ASN A 72 -20.01 -35.03 -33.91
N ASN A 73 -19.95 -33.70 -33.81
CA ASN A 73 -20.50 -32.91 -32.70
C ASN A 73 -20.66 -31.45 -33.15
N GLY A 74 -21.54 -30.68 -32.51
CA GLY A 74 -21.78 -29.28 -32.88
C GLY A 74 -22.84 -28.60 -32.01
N GLY A 75 -23.00 -27.30 -32.22
CA GLY A 75 -23.83 -26.45 -31.39
C GLY A 75 -23.77 -24.99 -31.84
N SER A 76 -23.53 -24.09 -30.89
CA SER A 76 -23.58 -22.64 -31.11
C SER A 76 -22.29 -21.95 -30.65
N GLY A 77 -22.07 -20.72 -31.10
CA GLY A 77 -20.95 -19.87 -30.68
C GLY A 77 -21.33 -18.40 -30.77
N THR A 78 -20.67 -17.53 -30.02
CA THR A 78 -20.93 -16.09 -30.01
C THR A 78 -19.71 -15.29 -30.45
N ILE A 79 -19.88 -14.43 -31.46
CA ILE A 79 -18.86 -13.45 -31.88
C ILE A 79 -18.65 -12.45 -30.75
N ILE A 80 -17.39 -12.17 -30.41
CA ILE A 80 -17.01 -11.27 -29.31
C ILE A 80 -16.00 -10.19 -29.71
N GLY A 81 -15.20 -10.37 -30.77
CA GLY A 81 -14.20 -9.37 -31.15
C GLY A 81 -13.71 -9.48 -32.60
N LYS A 82 -13.05 -8.42 -33.09
CA LYS A 82 -12.46 -8.36 -34.44
C LYS A 82 -11.03 -7.81 -34.43
N ARG A 83 -10.15 -8.41 -35.23
CA ARG A 83 -8.76 -7.99 -35.46
C ARG A 83 -8.45 -8.04 -36.96
N GLY A 84 -8.47 -6.88 -37.63
CA GLY A 84 -8.41 -6.84 -39.08
C GLY A 84 -9.58 -7.65 -39.69
N ASN A 85 -9.27 -8.63 -40.53
CA ASN A 85 -10.28 -9.52 -41.15
C ASN A 85 -10.55 -10.81 -40.33
N LYS A 86 -9.94 -10.97 -39.15
CA LYS A 86 -10.16 -12.11 -38.25
C LYS A 86 -11.22 -11.76 -37.21
N TYR A 87 -12.16 -12.67 -37.00
CA TYR A 87 -13.22 -12.59 -36.00
C TYR A 87 -13.03 -13.67 -34.94
N LEU A 88 -13.23 -13.29 -33.68
CA LEU A 88 -13.12 -14.17 -32.51
C LEU A 88 -14.52 -14.56 -32.03
N ILE A 89 -14.72 -15.86 -31.85
CA ILE A 89 -15.93 -16.51 -31.33
C ILE A 89 -15.58 -17.19 -30.01
N VAL A 90 -16.44 -17.05 -28.99
CA VAL A 90 -16.44 -17.92 -27.81
C VAL A 90 -17.56 -18.97 -27.94
N THR A 91 -17.30 -20.19 -27.48
CA THR A 91 -18.26 -21.30 -27.43
C THR A 91 -17.93 -22.17 -26.21
N ASN A 92 -18.68 -23.25 -25.98
CA ASN A 92 -18.35 -24.23 -24.95
C ASN A 92 -17.25 -25.21 -25.41
N SER A 93 -16.49 -25.75 -24.46
CA SER A 93 -15.46 -26.75 -24.75
C SER A 93 -16.06 -28.06 -25.27
N HIS A 94 -17.21 -28.49 -24.71
CA HIS A 94 -17.88 -29.73 -25.11
C HIS A 94 -18.47 -29.68 -26.52
N VAL A 95 -18.75 -28.49 -27.06
CA VAL A 95 -19.28 -28.30 -28.44
C VAL A 95 -18.23 -28.64 -29.50
N ILE A 96 -16.93 -28.48 -29.17
CA ILE A 96 -15.81 -28.78 -30.08
C ILE A 96 -15.02 -30.04 -29.68
N GLN A 97 -15.44 -30.73 -28.61
CA GLN A 97 -14.75 -31.91 -28.10
C GLN A 97 -14.80 -33.06 -29.12
N GLY A 98 -13.62 -33.59 -29.47
CA GLY A 98 -13.47 -34.67 -30.46
C GLY A 98 -13.63 -34.23 -31.92
N VAL A 99 -13.65 -32.91 -32.21
CA VAL A 99 -13.84 -32.37 -33.55
C VAL A 99 -12.50 -32.01 -34.21
N ASN A 100 -12.14 -32.72 -35.29
CA ASN A 100 -10.88 -32.53 -36.01
C ASN A 100 -10.91 -31.37 -37.04
N SER A 101 -12.09 -30.93 -37.46
CA SER A 101 -12.29 -29.80 -38.39
C SER A 101 -13.59 -29.07 -38.05
N ILE A 102 -13.51 -27.74 -37.94
CA ILE A 102 -14.62 -26.91 -37.47
C ILE A 102 -15.00 -25.91 -38.58
N GLN A 103 -16.29 -25.82 -38.87
CA GLN A 103 -16.88 -24.73 -39.63
C GLN A 103 -17.80 -23.90 -38.74
N VAL A 104 -17.94 -22.62 -39.04
CA VAL A 104 -18.91 -21.74 -38.39
C VAL A 104 -19.83 -21.13 -39.44
N GLN A 105 -21.14 -21.28 -39.24
CA GLN A 105 -22.17 -20.70 -40.10
C GLN A 105 -22.68 -19.40 -39.49
N ALA A 106 -22.66 -18.32 -40.28
CA ALA A 106 -23.26 -17.04 -39.91
C ALA A 106 -24.77 -17.02 -40.19
N PHE A 107 -25.46 -16.03 -39.62
CA PHE A 107 -26.92 -15.87 -39.75
C PHE A 107 -27.40 -15.64 -41.20
N ASP A 108 -26.50 -15.23 -42.09
CA ASP A 108 -26.73 -15.12 -43.54
C ASP A 108 -26.54 -16.44 -44.30
N GLY A 109 -26.40 -17.55 -43.57
CA GLY A 109 -26.23 -18.91 -44.09
C GLY A 109 -24.80 -19.25 -44.54
N LYS A 110 -23.86 -18.29 -44.55
CA LYS A 110 -22.51 -18.51 -45.08
C LYS A 110 -21.62 -19.27 -44.10
N ASN A 111 -20.95 -20.30 -44.61
CA ASN A 111 -20.02 -21.14 -43.84
C ASN A 111 -18.57 -20.63 -43.99
N TYR A 112 -17.84 -20.61 -42.88
CA TYR A 112 -16.42 -20.28 -42.85
C TYR A 112 -15.64 -21.39 -42.12
N PRO A 113 -14.43 -21.76 -42.57
CA PRO A 113 -13.54 -22.59 -41.78
C PRO A 113 -13.08 -21.82 -40.53
N ALA A 114 -13.13 -22.47 -39.37
CA ALA A 114 -12.68 -21.91 -38.10
C ALA A 114 -11.54 -22.74 -37.51
N GLN A 115 -10.64 -22.08 -36.80
CA GLN A 115 -9.53 -22.71 -36.08
C GLN A 115 -9.68 -22.45 -34.59
N VAL A 116 -9.34 -23.44 -33.75
CA VAL A 116 -9.29 -23.26 -32.30
C VAL A 116 -8.17 -22.30 -31.95
N VAL A 117 -8.46 -21.24 -31.21
CA VAL A 117 -7.43 -20.34 -30.66
C VAL A 117 -6.93 -20.94 -29.35
N PRO A 118 -5.62 -21.25 -29.21
CA PRO A 118 -5.09 -21.78 -27.96
C PRO A 118 -5.28 -20.79 -26.80
N ASN A 119 -5.96 -21.24 -25.74
CA ASN A 119 -6.11 -20.48 -24.49
C ASN A 119 -6.07 -21.44 -23.28
N ASN A 120 -4.89 -21.54 -22.65
CA ASN A 120 -4.58 -22.59 -21.67
C ASN A 120 -5.38 -22.47 -20.36
N ASN A 121 -5.89 -21.29 -20.03
CA ASN A 121 -6.60 -21.05 -18.77
C ASN A 121 -8.01 -21.69 -18.73
N PHE A 122 -8.55 -22.14 -19.87
CA PHE A 122 -9.90 -22.70 -19.94
C PHE A 122 -10.02 -24.16 -19.48
N GLU A 123 -8.94 -24.83 -19.08
CA GLU A 123 -8.95 -26.26 -18.64
C GLU A 123 -9.99 -26.61 -17.55
N LYS A 124 -10.44 -25.64 -16.75
CA LYS A 124 -11.42 -25.80 -15.65
C LYS A 124 -12.83 -25.26 -15.99
N PHE A 125 -12.99 -24.73 -17.20
CA PHE A 125 -14.17 -24.03 -17.68
C PHE A 125 -14.69 -24.70 -18.94
N ASP A 126 -16.00 -24.71 -19.12
CA ASP A 126 -16.60 -25.19 -20.35
C ASP A 126 -16.59 -24.06 -21.39
N LEU A 127 -15.38 -23.66 -21.79
CA LEU A 127 -15.10 -22.56 -22.70
C LEU A 127 -14.09 -22.97 -23.77
N ALA A 128 -14.29 -22.48 -24.98
CA ALA A 128 -13.35 -22.57 -26.08
C ALA A 128 -13.40 -21.29 -26.94
N LEU A 129 -12.29 -20.99 -27.61
CA LEU A 129 -12.20 -19.91 -28.60
C LEU A 129 -12.04 -20.47 -30.01
N LEU A 130 -12.76 -19.87 -30.95
CA LEU A 130 -12.62 -20.12 -32.38
C LEU A 130 -12.28 -18.81 -33.10
N GLU A 131 -11.39 -18.85 -34.08
CA GLU A 131 -11.09 -17.73 -34.97
C GLU A 131 -11.44 -18.12 -36.41
N PHE A 132 -12.17 -17.26 -37.11
CA PHE A 132 -12.43 -17.37 -38.55
C PHE A 132 -12.06 -16.06 -39.26
N GLN A 133 -11.80 -16.13 -40.57
CA GLN A 133 -11.35 -14.98 -41.35
C GLN A 133 -12.28 -14.71 -42.52
N THR A 134 -12.70 -13.45 -42.68
CA THR A 134 -13.60 -12.99 -43.75
C THR A 134 -13.40 -11.50 -44.04
N SER A 135 -13.65 -11.08 -45.28
CA SER A 135 -13.76 -9.67 -45.65
C SER A 135 -15.16 -9.08 -45.39
N GLN A 136 -16.14 -9.92 -45.05
CA GLN A 136 -17.50 -9.50 -44.73
C GLN A 136 -17.58 -8.94 -43.30
N ASN A 137 -18.47 -7.97 -43.08
CA ASN A 137 -18.63 -7.32 -41.78
C ASN A 137 -19.78 -7.96 -41.01
N TYR A 138 -19.44 -8.88 -40.10
CA TYR A 138 -20.32 -9.33 -39.03
C TYR A 138 -20.21 -8.42 -37.79
N CYS A 139 -21.24 -8.45 -36.95
CA CYS A 139 -21.36 -7.55 -35.82
C CYS A 139 -20.59 -8.04 -34.59
N LEU A 140 -20.22 -7.07 -33.74
CA LEU A 140 -19.71 -7.32 -32.40
C LEU A 140 -20.81 -6.87 -31.42
N PRO A 141 -21.07 -7.63 -30.34
CA PRO A 141 -21.93 -7.17 -29.26
C PRO A 141 -21.18 -6.18 -28.37
N ASP A 142 -21.94 -5.33 -27.67
CA ASP A 142 -21.45 -4.76 -26.41
C ASP A 142 -21.33 -5.88 -25.37
N ILE A 143 -20.25 -5.87 -24.59
CA ILE A 143 -19.90 -6.95 -23.67
C ILE A 143 -19.99 -6.45 -22.24
N ALA A 144 -20.74 -7.17 -21.40
CA ALA A 144 -20.90 -6.84 -19.99
C ALA A 144 -19.59 -6.92 -19.20
N ASP A 145 -19.26 -5.84 -18.50
CA ASP A 145 -18.15 -5.76 -17.55
C ASP A 145 -18.58 -6.02 -16.09
N PHE A 146 -19.90 -6.16 -15.88
CA PHE A 146 -20.55 -6.42 -14.60
C PHE A 146 -20.78 -7.91 -14.32
N ILE A 147 -21.17 -8.23 -13.09
CA ILE A 147 -21.83 -9.50 -12.75
C ILE A 147 -23.33 -9.23 -12.87
N PRO A 148 -24.13 -10.05 -13.57
CA PRO A 148 -25.59 -9.91 -13.61
C PRO A 148 -26.23 -9.92 -12.22
N ASN A 149 -27.54 -9.64 -12.13
CA ASN A 149 -28.34 -9.81 -10.92
C ASN A 149 -29.49 -10.81 -11.15
N PRO A 150 -30.05 -11.41 -10.08
CA PRO A 150 -31.36 -12.07 -10.15
C PRO A 150 -32.44 -11.09 -10.61
N GLU A 151 -33.51 -11.62 -11.19
CA GLU A 151 -34.59 -10.90 -11.89
C GLU A 151 -34.17 -10.17 -13.20
N MET A 152 -32.90 -10.20 -13.62
CA MET A 152 -32.51 -9.68 -14.94
C MET A 152 -33.22 -10.43 -16.07
N GLU A 153 -34.00 -9.73 -16.89
CA GLU A 153 -34.54 -10.30 -18.12
C GLU A 153 -33.44 -10.59 -19.14
N VAL A 154 -33.54 -11.77 -19.78
CA VAL A 154 -32.53 -12.30 -20.71
C VAL A 154 -33.16 -12.98 -21.91
N LEU A 155 -32.52 -12.80 -23.07
CA LEU A 155 -32.76 -13.59 -24.28
C LEU A 155 -31.60 -14.54 -24.51
N ALA A 156 -31.86 -15.84 -24.36
CA ALA A 156 -30.94 -16.91 -24.73
C ALA A 156 -31.16 -17.31 -26.20
N ALA A 157 -30.09 -17.29 -27.01
CA ALA A 157 -30.11 -17.59 -28.44
C ALA A 157 -29.10 -18.67 -28.82
N GLY A 158 -29.49 -19.58 -29.72
CA GLY A 158 -28.63 -20.68 -30.16
C GLY A 158 -29.31 -21.59 -31.17
N PHE A 159 -28.53 -22.40 -31.88
CA PHE A 159 -29.03 -23.33 -32.89
C PHE A 159 -29.50 -24.64 -32.26
N SER A 160 -30.78 -24.96 -32.42
CA SER A 160 -31.30 -26.26 -32.01
C SER A 160 -30.81 -27.35 -32.96
N SER A 161 -30.26 -28.42 -32.40
CA SER A 161 -29.82 -29.62 -33.15
C SER A 161 -31.01 -30.35 -33.80
N GLU A 162 -32.12 -30.47 -33.07
CA GLU A 162 -33.39 -31.03 -33.53
C GLU A 162 -34.03 -30.19 -34.65
N LYS A 163 -34.18 -28.88 -34.42
CA LYS A 163 -34.96 -27.98 -35.31
C LYS A 163 -34.12 -27.37 -36.44
N GLY A 164 -32.80 -27.63 -36.46
CA GLY A 164 -31.86 -27.23 -37.51
C GLY A 164 -31.59 -25.72 -37.67
N LYS A 165 -32.23 -24.88 -36.86
CA LYS A 165 -32.27 -23.41 -36.98
C LYS A 165 -31.96 -22.72 -35.65
N ILE A 166 -31.67 -21.41 -35.70
CA ILE A 166 -31.57 -20.59 -34.50
C ILE A 166 -32.92 -20.52 -33.78
N MET A 167 -32.88 -20.67 -32.47
CA MET A 167 -34.00 -20.61 -31.54
C MET A 167 -33.69 -19.55 -30.49
N PHE A 168 -34.74 -18.91 -30.00
CA PHE A 168 -34.67 -17.89 -28.95
C PHE A 168 -35.52 -18.31 -27.74
N ARG A 169 -35.11 -17.90 -26.54
CA ARG A 169 -35.82 -18.14 -25.28
C ARG A 169 -35.74 -16.91 -24.39
N LYS A 170 -36.87 -16.23 -24.15
CA LYS A 170 -37.00 -15.16 -23.15
C LYS A 170 -37.31 -15.74 -21.77
N GLY A 171 -36.77 -15.09 -20.75
CA GLY A 171 -37.17 -15.22 -19.34
C GLY A 171 -36.18 -14.43 -18.49
N LYS A 172 -35.84 -14.90 -17.29
CA LYS A 172 -34.97 -14.17 -16.35
C LYS A 172 -33.85 -15.01 -15.75
N ILE A 173 -32.82 -14.34 -15.21
CA ILE A 173 -31.87 -14.95 -14.27
C ILE A 173 -32.57 -15.12 -12.92
N ASP A 174 -32.62 -16.34 -12.43
CA ASP A 174 -33.25 -16.70 -11.15
C ASP A 174 -32.20 -16.89 -10.05
N LEU A 175 -31.01 -17.38 -10.42
CA LEU A 175 -29.94 -17.73 -9.49
C LEU A 175 -28.56 -17.32 -10.03
N ILE A 176 -27.72 -16.74 -9.17
CA ILE A 176 -26.32 -16.48 -9.46
C ILE A 176 -25.45 -17.16 -8.40
N SER A 177 -24.86 -18.29 -8.79
CA SER A 177 -24.11 -19.14 -7.86
C SER A 177 -22.72 -18.56 -7.56
N GLN A 178 -22.48 -18.29 -6.28
CA GLN A 178 -21.21 -17.73 -5.78
C GLN A 178 -20.05 -18.72 -5.95
N SER A 179 -20.33 -20.02 -5.80
CA SER A 179 -19.45 -21.11 -6.19
C SER A 179 -19.87 -21.59 -7.58
N PRO A 180 -19.06 -21.43 -8.64
CA PRO A 180 -19.44 -21.90 -9.98
C PRO A 180 -19.62 -23.42 -10.01
N LEU A 181 -20.62 -23.89 -10.75
CA LEU A 181 -20.73 -25.32 -11.08
C LEU A 181 -19.55 -25.75 -11.96
N LYS A 182 -19.11 -27.00 -11.85
CA LYS A 182 -18.04 -27.58 -12.67
C LYS A 182 -18.30 -27.33 -14.16
N GLY A 183 -17.38 -26.61 -14.80
CA GLY A 183 -17.54 -25.97 -16.12
C GLY A 183 -17.66 -24.43 -16.06
N GLY A 184 -17.69 -23.82 -14.88
CA GLY A 184 -17.77 -22.37 -14.71
C GLY A 184 -19.17 -21.77 -14.88
N TYR A 185 -20.22 -22.60 -14.86
CA TYR A 185 -21.59 -22.10 -14.97
C TYR A 185 -22.01 -21.47 -13.63
N SER A 186 -22.39 -20.20 -13.67
CA SER A 186 -22.80 -19.43 -12.49
C SER A 186 -24.13 -18.70 -12.66
N ILE A 187 -24.62 -18.52 -13.89
CA ILE A 187 -25.94 -17.92 -14.15
C ILE A 187 -26.97 -19.03 -14.42
N GLY A 188 -27.90 -19.20 -13.49
CA GLY A 188 -29.09 -20.05 -13.63
C GLY A 188 -30.29 -19.20 -14.04
N TYR A 189 -30.93 -19.55 -15.15
CA TYR A 189 -32.03 -18.78 -15.76
C TYR A 189 -33.23 -19.67 -16.12
N THR A 190 -34.43 -19.10 -16.06
CA THR A 190 -35.75 -19.77 -16.05
C THR A 190 -36.16 -20.46 -17.37
N ASN A 191 -35.23 -20.66 -18.30
CA ASN A 191 -35.55 -20.89 -19.70
C ASN A 191 -35.09 -22.28 -20.14
N ASP A 192 -35.97 -23.10 -20.70
CA ASP A 192 -35.58 -24.37 -21.29
C ASP A 192 -34.92 -24.16 -22.66
N ILE A 193 -33.59 -24.27 -22.70
CA ILE A 193 -32.80 -24.22 -23.95
C ILE A 193 -32.83 -25.57 -24.67
N ASP A 194 -32.98 -25.56 -25.99
CA ASP A 194 -32.92 -26.77 -26.82
C ASP A 194 -31.49 -27.34 -26.86
N GLN A 195 -31.36 -28.66 -27.01
CA GLN A 195 -30.07 -29.30 -27.26
C GLN A 195 -29.40 -28.69 -28.51
N GLY A 196 -28.13 -28.30 -28.39
CA GLY A 196 -27.35 -27.59 -29.42
C GLY A 196 -27.25 -26.07 -29.23
N MET A 197 -28.11 -25.46 -28.39
CA MET A 197 -28.03 -24.03 -28.09
C MET A 197 -26.77 -23.62 -27.29
N SER A 198 -26.10 -24.60 -26.67
CA SER A 198 -24.83 -24.46 -25.95
C SER A 198 -23.78 -23.70 -26.75
N GLY A 199 -23.14 -22.72 -26.11
CA GLY A 199 -22.18 -21.80 -26.69
C GLY A 199 -22.78 -20.56 -27.38
N GLY A 200 -24.11 -20.52 -27.57
CA GLY A 200 -24.81 -19.37 -28.15
C GLY A 200 -25.06 -18.25 -27.14
N ALA A 201 -25.43 -17.06 -27.62
CA ALA A 201 -25.45 -15.85 -26.80
C ALA A 201 -26.54 -15.86 -25.73
N ILE A 202 -26.25 -15.24 -24.58
CA ILE A 202 -27.23 -14.74 -23.61
C ILE A 202 -27.06 -13.23 -23.54
N ILE A 203 -28.09 -12.48 -23.97
CA ILE A 203 -28.12 -11.01 -23.93
C ILE A 203 -29.20 -10.51 -22.96
N ASN A 204 -29.03 -9.30 -22.43
CA ASN A 204 -30.07 -8.57 -21.69
C ASN A 204 -30.98 -7.76 -22.65
N THR A 205 -31.94 -7.01 -22.10
CA THR A 205 -32.85 -6.10 -22.81
C THR A 205 -32.14 -4.94 -23.52
N GLN A 206 -30.97 -4.50 -23.04
CA GLN A 206 -30.08 -3.55 -23.73
C GLN A 206 -29.17 -4.21 -24.79
N GLY A 207 -29.44 -5.45 -25.21
CA GLY A 207 -28.68 -6.14 -26.25
C GLY A 207 -27.24 -6.52 -25.89
N THR A 208 -26.81 -6.24 -24.65
CA THR A 208 -25.46 -6.49 -24.15
C THR A 208 -25.27 -7.99 -23.90
N LEU A 209 -24.17 -8.54 -24.40
CA LEU A 209 -23.77 -9.93 -24.12
C LEU A 209 -23.37 -10.06 -22.64
N ILE A 210 -24.10 -10.89 -21.90
CA ILE A 210 -23.82 -11.17 -20.47
C ILE A 210 -23.24 -12.57 -20.23
N GLY A 211 -23.35 -13.49 -21.20
CA GLY A 211 -22.84 -14.85 -21.11
C GLY A 211 -23.15 -15.70 -22.32
N ILE A 212 -22.82 -16.99 -22.23
CA ILE A 212 -23.19 -18.00 -23.22
C ILE A 212 -23.98 -19.14 -22.58
N ASN A 213 -24.92 -19.70 -23.35
CA ASN A 213 -25.66 -20.92 -23.01
C ASN A 213 -24.69 -22.07 -22.71
N GLY A 214 -25.08 -22.97 -21.81
CA GLY A 214 -24.23 -24.09 -21.37
C GLY A 214 -25.00 -25.40 -21.25
N LYS A 215 -25.49 -25.69 -20.04
CA LYS A 215 -26.33 -26.86 -19.73
C LYS A 215 -27.81 -26.45 -19.75
N SER A 216 -28.69 -27.32 -20.22
CA SER A 216 -30.13 -27.15 -20.03
C SER A 216 -30.55 -27.44 -18.58
N ALA A 217 -31.79 -27.11 -18.25
CA ALA A 217 -32.55 -27.81 -17.22
C ALA A 217 -32.53 -29.34 -17.47
N TYR A 218 -32.75 -30.14 -16.41
CA TYR A 218 -32.81 -31.61 -16.43
C TYR A 218 -31.64 -32.35 -17.13
N PRO A 219 -30.41 -32.35 -16.57
CA PRO A 219 -29.42 -33.37 -16.91
C PRO A 219 -29.91 -34.76 -16.47
N ILE A 220 -29.77 -35.75 -17.36
CA ILE A 220 -30.32 -37.12 -17.20
C ILE A 220 -29.76 -37.88 -15.98
N LEU A 221 -28.65 -37.42 -15.38
CA LEU A 221 -28.04 -38.01 -14.19
C LEU A 221 -27.77 -36.96 -13.10
N ASN A 222 -28.05 -37.32 -11.85
CA ASN A 222 -27.85 -36.48 -10.65
C ASN A 222 -26.40 -35.95 -10.47
N THR A 223 -25.43 -36.52 -11.17
CA THR A 223 -24.01 -36.11 -11.15
C THR A 223 -23.70 -34.81 -11.90
N GLY A 224 -24.66 -34.23 -12.63
CA GLY A 224 -24.47 -33.00 -13.42
C GLY A 224 -24.24 -31.73 -12.60
N TYR A 225 -24.66 -31.72 -11.33
CA TYR A 225 -24.52 -30.62 -10.38
C TYR A 225 -23.46 -30.95 -9.32
N ALA A 226 -22.26 -30.39 -9.52
CA ALA A 226 -21.18 -30.32 -8.56
C ALA A 226 -20.48 -28.97 -8.75
N TYR A 227 -19.95 -28.39 -7.69
CA TYR A 227 -19.18 -27.15 -7.73
C TYR A 227 -17.75 -27.38 -8.26
N GLN A 228 -17.04 -26.31 -8.64
CA GLN A 228 -15.67 -26.42 -9.17
C GLN A 228 -14.65 -27.04 -8.20
N ASP A 229 -14.91 -26.99 -6.88
CA ASP A 229 -14.10 -27.65 -5.84
C ASP A 229 -14.40 -29.15 -5.68
N GLY A 230 -15.39 -29.68 -6.40
CA GLY A 230 -15.84 -31.09 -6.32
C GLY A 230 -16.89 -31.37 -5.24
N SER A 231 -17.24 -30.39 -4.41
CA SER A 231 -18.39 -30.48 -3.51
C SER A 231 -19.70 -30.52 -4.31
N LYS A 232 -20.78 -30.97 -3.67
CA LYS A 232 -22.09 -31.13 -4.31
C LYS A 232 -23.14 -30.35 -3.54
N PRO A 233 -24.09 -29.67 -4.23
CA PRO A 233 -25.24 -29.10 -3.56
C PRO A 233 -26.07 -30.20 -2.88
N ASN A 234 -26.83 -29.84 -1.86
CA ASN A 234 -27.75 -30.74 -1.18
C ASN A 234 -28.96 -31.10 -2.09
N GLN A 235 -29.81 -32.04 -1.65
CA GLN A 235 -30.92 -32.50 -2.48
C GLN A 235 -31.95 -31.40 -2.80
N GLU A 236 -32.21 -30.47 -1.87
CA GLU A 236 -33.15 -29.35 -2.07
C GLU A 236 -32.58 -28.33 -3.06
N GLU A 237 -31.30 -27.99 -2.95
CA GLU A 237 -30.57 -27.19 -3.95
C GLU A 237 -30.61 -27.86 -5.33
N ILE A 238 -30.39 -29.17 -5.40
CA ILE A 238 -30.49 -29.95 -6.65
C ILE A 238 -31.91 -29.89 -7.24
N GLN A 239 -32.98 -29.85 -6.44
CA GLN A 239 -34.35 -29.65 -6.95
C GLN A 239 -34.62 -28.22 -7.42
N GLN A 240 -33.97 -27.21 -6.85
CA GLN A 240 -34.02 -25.84 -7.39
C GLN A 240 -33.24 -25.75 -8.71
N PHE A 241 -32.02 -26.29 -8.76
CA PHE A 241 -31.12 -26.17 -9.92
C PHE A 241 -31.63 -26.89 -11.17
N ARG A 242 -32.55 -27.85 -11.02
CA ARG A 242 -33.27 -28.54 -12.12
C ARG A 242 -34.26 -27.67 -12.86
N LYS A 243 -34.75 -26.58 -12.25
CA LYS A 243 -35.72 -25.65 -12.84
C LYS A 243 -35.08 -24.62 -13.77
N LEU A 244 -33.75 -24.63 -13.88
CA LEU A 244 -32.96 -23.59 -14.51
C LEU A 244 -32.02 -24.21 -15.56
N SER A 245 -31.89 -23.54 -16.71
CA SER A 245 -30.72 -23.71 -17.57
C SER A 245 -29.55 -22.90 -17.03
N TRP A 246 -28.32 -23.30 -17.38
CA TRP A 246 -27.09 -22.83 -16.75
C TRP A 246 -26.07 -22.38 -17.79
N GLY A 247 -25.66 -21.11 -17.70
CA GLY A 247 -24.74 -20.46 -18.61
C GLY A 247 -23.41 -20.07 -17.95
N VAL A 248 -22.40 -19.85 -18.78
CA VAL A 248 -21.11 -19.29 -18.35
C VAL A 248 -21.16 -17.77 -18.54
N PRO A 249 -20.97 -16.95 -17.48
CA PRO A 249 -20.95 -15.49 -17.61
C PRO A 249 -19.83 -15.02 -18.55
N ILE A 250 -20.08 -13.98 -19.34
CA ILE A 250 -19.05 -13.43 -20.26
C ILE A 250 -17.89 -12.83 -19.46
N ARG A 251 -18.16 -12.34 -18.25
CA ARG A 251 -17.12 -11.89 -17.31
C ARG A 251 -16.16 -13.02 -16.92
N THR A 252 -16.62 -14.28 -16.84
CA THR A 252 -15.74 -15.43 -16.62
C THR A 252 -14.81 -15.62 -17.83
N PHE A 253 -15.36 -15.51 -19.05
CA PHE A 253 -14.54 -15.49 -20.27
C PHE A 253 -13.50 -14.35 -20.23
N LEU A 254 -13.90 -13.11 -19.89
CA LEU A 254 -12.99 -11.95 -19.85
C LEU A 254 -11.89 -12.06 -18.78
N VAL A 255 -12.16 -12.72 -17.64
CA VAL A 255 -11.19 -12.95 -16.56
C VAL A 255 -10.16 -14.02 -16.94
N GLU A 256 -10.61 -15.10 -17.58
CA GLU A 256 -9.78 -16.28 -17.85
C GLU A 256 -9.07 -16.23 -19.23
N VAL A 257 -9.51 -15.40 -20.18
CA VAL A 257 -8.87 -15.30 -21.50
C VAL A 257 -7.51 -14.59 -21.44
N ASN A 258 -6.52 -15.12 -22.19
CA ASN A 258 -5.19 -14.53 -22.31
C ASN A 258 -5.24 -12.99 -22.59
N PRO A 259 -4.58 -12.13 -21.78
CA PRO A 259 -4.64 -10.67 -21.93
C PRO A 259 -4.15 -10.11 -23.27
N GLU A 260 -3.32 -10.87 -23.99
CA GLU A 260 -2.90 -10.58 -25.35
C GLU A 260 -4.08 -10.65 -26.33
N ILE A 261 -5.01 -11.58 -26.11
CA ILE A 261 -6.26 -11.70 -26.88
C ILE A 261 -7.18 -10.51 -26.55
N LEU A 262 -7.33 -10.13 -25.28
CA LEU A 262 -8.07 -8.92 -24.88
C LEU A 262 -7.54 -7.68 -25.63
N THR A 263 -6.21 -7.48 -25.60
CA THR A 263 -5.54 -6.37 -26.30
C THR A 263 -5.77 -6.44 -27.81
N ALA A 264 -5.51 -7.61 -28.42
CA ALA A 264 -5.46 -7.77 -29.86
C ALA A 264 -6.85 -7.71 -30.53
N TYR A 265 -7.90 -8.09 -29.79
CA TYR A 265 -9.30 -8.05 -30.24
C TYR A 265 -10.10 -6.86 -29.68
N LYS A 266 -9.44 -5.95 -28.93
CA LYS A 266 -10.03 -4.77 -28.26
C LYS A 266 -11.22 -5.11 -27.35
N LEU A 267 -11.16 -6.26 -26.69
CA LEU A 267 -12.17 -6.68 -25.72
C LEU A 267 -12.04 -5.84 -24.44
N PRO A 268 -13.14 -5.59 -23.69
CA PRO A 268 -13.05 -4.90 -22.42
C PRO A 268 -12.18 -5.69 -21.44
N TYR A 269 -11.35 -4.98 -20.68
CA TYR A 269 -10.68 -5.60 -19.53
C TYR A 269 -11.72 -5.90 -18.45
N PRO A 270 -11.72 -7.10 -17.85
CA PRO A 270 -12.64 -7.43 -16.78
C PRO A 270 -12.42 -6.46 -15.61
N LYS A 271 -13.43 -5.63 -15.30
CA LYS A 271 -13.33 -4.70 -14.16
C LYS A 271 -13.01 -5.48 -12.89
N THR A 272 -11.82 -5.24 -12.34
CA THR A 272 -11.44 -5.75 -11.03
C THR A 272 -12.36 -5.07 -9.99
N ILE A 273 -13.26 -5.84 -9.37
CA ILE A 273 -13.80 -5.41 -8.08
C ILE A 273 -12.60 -5.24 -7.16
N SER A 274 -12.51 -4.12 -6.44
CA SER A 274 -11.33 -3.66 -5.69
C SER A 274 -11.04 -4.51 -4.44
N ALA A 275 -10.69 -5.78 -4.66
CA ALA A 275 -10.64 -6.84 -3.65
C ALA A 275 -9.37 -7.72 -3.70
N ASN A 276 -8.51 -7.57 -4.72
CA ASN A 276 -7.26 -8.34 -4.88
C ASN A 276 -6.00 -7.52 -4.53
N VAL A 277 -5.94 -7.04 -3.28
CA VAL A 277 -4.65 -6.98 -2.58
C VAL A 277 -4.39 -8.38 -2.04
N PRO A 278 -3.22 -8.99 -2.32
CA PRO A 278 -3.03 -10.41 -2.11
C PRO A 278 -3.14 -10.79 -0.63
N GLU A 279 -3.93 -11.83 -0.36
CA GLU A 279 -3.82 -12.60 0.86
C GLU A 279 -2.42 -13.24 0.89
N GLY A 280 -1.65 -12.92 1.93
CA GLY A 280 -0.43 -13.66 2.21
C GLY A 280 -0.80 -14.93 2.97
N GLU A 281 -0.32 -16.08 2.53
CA GLU A 281 -0.39 -17.32 3.32
C GLU A 281 0.48 -17.16 4.57
N TYR A 282 -0.10 -16.65 5.65
CA TYR A 282 0.60 -16.41 6.90
C TYR A 282 0.80 -17.73 7.64
N THR A 283 2.06 -18.14 7.81
CA THR A 283 2.44 -19.44 8.39
C THR A 283 3.33 -19.29 9.63
N GLY A 284 3.17 -20.20 10.60
CA GLY A 284 3.82 -20.09 11.91
C GLY A 284 3.37 -18.82 12.64
N TRP A 285 4.28 -18.15 13.34
CA TRP A 285 3.99 -16.95 14.16
C TRP A 285 3.08 -15.88 13.52
N LEU A 286 3.14 -15.66 12.20
CA LEU A 286 2.22 -14.72 11.54
C LEU A 286 0.80 -15.28 11.38
N GLY A 287 0.66 -16.57 11.10
CA GLY A 287 -0.62 -17.29 11.10
C GLY A 287 -1.20 -17.42 12.51
N ASP A 288 -0.35 -17.64 13.51
CA ASP A 288 -0.77 -17.67 14.92
C ASP A 288 -1.39 -16.32 15.34
N LEU A 289 -0.79 -15.21 14.92
CA LEU A 289 -1.32 -13.85 15.12
C LEU A 289 -2.59 -13.58 14.30
N GLU A 290 -2.63 -14.06 13.06
CA GLU A 290 -3.79 -13.97 12.17
C GLU A 290 -5.02 -14.65 12.79
N GLN A 291 -4.90 -15.94 13.16
CA GLN A 291 -6.01 -16.70 13.74
C GLN A 291 -6.43 -16.12 15.10
N LYS A 292 -5.47 -15.70 15.94
CA LYS A 292 -5.77 -15.00 17.19
C LYS A 292 -6.58 -13.72 16.97
N ALA A 293 -6.23 -12.91 15.97
CA ALA A 293 -6.97 -11.70 15.63
C ALA A 293 -8.39 -12.01 15.15
N LYS A 294 -8.55 -13.06 14.33
CA LYS A 294 -9.85 -13.48 13.78
C LYS A 294 -10.85 -13.84 14.89
N GLN A 295 -10.40 -14.55 15.93
CA GLN A 295 -11.23 -15.04 17.05
C GLN A 295 -11.93 -13.95 17.90
N PHE A 296 -11.56 -12.67 17.77
CA PHE A 296 -12.21 -11.55 18.47
C PHE A 296 -12.60 -10.37 17.57
N THR A 297 -12.49 -10.51 16.25
CA THR A 297 -12.85 -9.47 15.27
C THR A 297 -14.22 -9.76 14.65
N VAL A 298 -15.19 -8.87 14.85
CA VAL A 298 -16.56 -8.97 14.30
C VAL A 298 -16.77 -8.04 13.12
N ARG A 299 -17.72 -8.37 12.24
CA ARG A 299 -18.29 -7.41 11.27
C ARG A 299 -19.50 -6.74 11.93
N ILE A 300 -19.74 -5.47 11.65
CA ILE A 300 -20.93 -4.74 12.10
C ILE A 300 -21.68 -4.28 10.85
N ASP A 301 -22.84 -4.86 10.58
CA ASP A 301 -23.64 -4.57 9.38
C ASP A 301 -24.84 -3.70 9.73
N SER A 302 -25.10 -2.66 8.93
CA SER A 302 -26.19 -1.70 9.11
C SER A 302 -27.35 -1.95 8.16
N SER A 303 -28.56 -1.58 8.58
CA SER A 303 -29.75 -1.53 7.72
C SER A 303 -29.61 -0.60 6.51
N SER A 304 -28.59 0.28 6.46
CA SER A 304 -28.23 1.11 5.31
C SER A 304 -27.42 0.39 4.21
N GLN A 305 -27.10 -0.90 4.39
CA GLN A 305 -26.08 -1.63 3.62
C GLN A 305 -24.63 -1.12 3.81
N ALA A 306 -24.39 -0.19 4.75
CA ALA A 306 -23.04 0.05 5.24
C ALA A 306 -22.59 -1.10 6.14
N ASN A 307 -21.29 -1.40 6.13
CA ASN A 307 -20.66 -2.28 7.10
C ASN A 307 -19.42 -1.63 7.69
N GLY A 308 -19.12 -2.01 8.93
CA GLY A 308 -17.89 -1.75 9.65
C GLY A 308 -17.35 -3.02 10.29
N SER A 309 -16.44 -2.84 11.22
CA SER A 309 -15.80 -3.90 12.01
C SER A 309 -15.90 -3.59 13.52
N GLY A 310 -15.56 -4.54 14.36
CA GLY A 310 -15.52 -4.37 15.81
C GLY A 310 -14.55 -5.33 16.49
N THR A 311 -14.19 -5.02 17.73
CA THR A 311 -13.28 -5.80 18.57
C THR A 311 -13.99 -6.22 19.86
N ILE A 312 -14.05 -7.52 20.18
CA ILE A 312 -14.64 -8.02 21.43
C ILE A 312 -13.70 -7.74 22.61
N ILE A 313 -14.14 -6.97 23.61
CA ILE A 313 -13.28 -6.48 24.72
C ILE A 313 -13.72 -6.88 26.15
N ALA A 314 -14.95 -7.39 26.32
CA ALA A 314 -15.44 -7.97 27.57
C ALA A 314 -16.61 -8.93 27.33
N LYS A 315 -16.79 -9.90 28.23
CA LYS A 315 -17.96 -10.78 28.32
C LYS A 315 -18.56 -10.73 29.74
N GLU A 316 -19.86 -10.49 29.84
CA GLU A 316 -20.64 -10.42 31.08
C GLU A 316 -21.81 -11.41 30.97
N GLY A 317 -21.64 -12.63 31.49
CA GLY A 317 -22.56 -13.73 31.22
C GLY A 317 -22.59 -14.06 29.72
N ASN A 318 -23.76 -13.99 29.09
CA ASN A 318 -23.90 -14.14 27.63
C ASN A 318 -23.75 -12.81 26.86
N ILE A 319 -23.56 -11.69 27.56
CA ILE A 319 -23.51 -10.36 26.94
C ILE A 319 -22.06 -10.01 26.58
N TYR A 320 -21.80 -9.84 25.30
CA TYR A 320 -20.50 -9.41 24.78
C TYR A 320 -20.47 -7.90 24.56
N THR A 321 -19.34 -7.29 24.91
CA THR A 321 -19.07 -5.86 24.69
C THR A 321 -18.05 -5.70 23.57
N VAL A 322 -18.42 -4.92 22.55
CA VAL A 322 -17.63 -4.67 21.34
C VAL A 322 -17.23 -3.21 21.27
N LEU A 323 -15.94 -2.97 21.07
CA LEU A 323 -15.36 -1.66 20.79
C LEU A 323 -15.28 -1.45 19.28
N THR A 324 -15.73 -0.29 18.80
CA THR A 324 -15.73 0.10 17.38
C THR A 324 -15.55 1.63 17.26
N THR A 325 -15.61 2.18 16.04
CA THR A 325 -15.58 3.62 15.79
C THR A 325 -16.98 4.22 15.73
N ALA A 326 -17.14 5.49 16.11
CA ALA A 326 -18.45 6.13 16.20
C ALA A 326 -19.21 6.09 14.87
N HIS A 327 -18.53 6.38 13.76
CA HIS A 327 -19.15 6.37 12.42
C HIS A 327 -19.58 4.99 11.89
N VAL A 328 -19.28 3.89 12.59
CA VAL A 328 -19.80 2.54 12.25
C VAL A 328 -21.20 2.31 12.82
N VAL A 329 -21.57 3.06 13.87
CA VAL A 329 -22.87 2.95 14.56
C VAL A 329 -23.62 4.29 14.65
N CYS A 330 -23.12 5.30 13.95
CA CYS A 330 -23.69 6.64 13.83
C CYS A 330 -23.38 7.22 12.44
N GLU A 331 -24.20 6.87 11.46
CA GLU A 331 -24.02 7.27 10.05
C GLU A 331 -24.51 8.71 9.76
N SER A 332 -24.25 9.66 10.67
CA SER A 332 -24.47 11.10 10.40
C SER A 332 -23.22 11.70 9.74
N GLU A 333 -23.39 12.66 8.80
CA GLU A 333 -22.30 13.25 8.02
C GLU A 333 -21.17 13.80 8.91
N ASN A 334 -21.55 14.51 9.98
CA ASN A 334 -20.64 15.09 10.97
C ASN A 334 -20.24 14.11 12.09
N ARG A 335 -20.78 12.89 12.14
CA ARG A 335 -20.55 11.87 13.19
C ARG A 335 -20.96 12.31 14.61
N ILE A 336 -21.78 13.36 14.69
CA ILE A 336 -22.32 13.94 15.93
C ILE A 336 -23.78 13.49 16.07
N PRO A 337 -24.27 13.16 17.28
CA PRO A 337 -25.69 12.87 17.53
C PRO A 337 -26.62 14.07 17.21
N PRO A 338 -27.89 13.85 16.82
CA PRO A 338 -28.58 12.56 16.75
C PRO A 338 -28.16 11.71 15.54
N CYS A 339 -27.98 10.41 15.78
CA CYS A 339 -27.65 9.45 14.74
C CYS A 339 -28.91 8.97 13.98
N PRO A 340 -28.79 8.50 12.73
CA PRO A 340 -29.89 7.83 12.02
C PRO A 340 -30.43 6.62 12.79
N LYS A 341 -31.73 6.32 12.66
CA LYS A 341 -32.44 5.25 13.42
C LYS A 341 -32.14 3.81 12.95
N ASN A 342 -30.99 3.59 12.32
CA ASN A 342 -30.58 2.32 11.71
C ASN A 342 -30.58 1.16 12.72
N SER A 343 -30.75 -0.07 12.25
CA SER A 343 -30.47 -1.28 13.03
C SER A 343 -29.13 -1.86 12.62
N TYR A 344 -28.42 -2.43 13.60
CA TYR A 344 -27.11 -3.03 13.39
C TYR A 344 -27.14 -4.51 13.78
N LYS A 345 -26.44 -5.34 13.00
CA LYS A 345 -26.13 -6.73 13.31
C LYS A 345 -24.63 -6.87 13.54
N ILE A 346 -24.25 -7.84 14.35
CA ILE A 346 -22.88 -8.32 14.51
C ILE A 346 -22.76 -9.69 13.84
N LEU A 347 -21.84 -9.82 12.88
CA LEU A 347 -21.38 -11.13 12.41
C LEU A 347 -20.20 -11.55 13.28
N ALA A 348 -20.36 -12.65 14.01
CA ALA A 348 -19.34 -13.21 14.88
C ALA A 348 -18.28 -14.02 14.10
N PRO A 349 -17.12 -14.37 14.71
CA PRO A 349 -16.02 -15.05 14.02
C PRO A 349 -16.32 -16.43 13.43
N ASP A 350 -17.43 -17.06 13.84
CA ASP A 350 -17.94 -18.34 13.36
C ASP A 350 -18.97 -18.20 12.21
N GLY A 351 -19.38 -16.97 11.88
CA GLY A 351 -20.40 -16.66 10.88
C GLY A 351 -21.83 -16.51 11.43
N ASN A 352 -22.05 -16.60 12.75
CA ASN A 352 -23.38 -16.36 13.34
C ASN A 352 -23.71 -14.85 13.40
N GLU A 353 -24.95 -14.49 13.05
CA GLU A 353 -25.46 -13.11 13.16
C GLU A 353 -26.21 -12.87 14.48
N TYR A 354 -25.94 -11.73 15.12
CA TYR A 354 -26.60 -11.28 16.35
C TYR A 354 -27.13 -9.85 16.22
N PRO A 355 -28.33 -9.53 16.72
CA PRO A 355 -28.78 -8.14 16.78
C PRO A 355 -27.96 -7.36 17.81
N VAL A 356 -27.59 -6.13 17.46
CA VAL A 356 -27.03 -5.16 18.42
C VAL A 356 -28.17 -4.59 19.27
N ASP A 357 -27.99 -4.57 20.59
CA ASP A 357 -28.89 -3.85 21.49
C ASP A 357 -28.75 -2.34 21.25
N LYS A 358 -29.79 -1.70 20.67
CA LYS A 358 -29.79 -0.25 20.39
C LYS A 358 -29.62 0.61 21.65
N SER A 359 -30.02 0.12 22.83
CA SER A 359 -29.86 0.85 24.11
C SER A 359 -28.44 0.78 24.66
N SER A 360 -27.66 -0.22 24.23
CA SER A 360 -26.24 -0.37 24.59
C SER A 360 -25.29 0.55 23.82
N ILE A 361 -25.74 1.16 22.72
CA ILE A 361 -24.89 1.96 21.83
C ILE A 361 -24.46 3.24 22.55
N LYS A 362 -23.15 3.38 22.76
CA LYS A 362 -22.55 4.55 23.40
C LYS A 362 -21.43 5.12 22.56
N ILE A 363 -21.50 6.43 22.31
CA ILE A 363 -20.59 7.21 21.48
C ILE A 363 -19.99 8.31 22.36
N GLU A 364 -18.69 8.54 22.26
CA GLU A 364 -18.03 9.64 22.97
C GLU A 364 -18.05 10.94 22.13
N SER A 365 -18.27 12.08 22.77
CA SER A 365 -18.32 13.36 22.04
C SER A 365 -16.92 13.82 21.63
N GLY A 366 -16.75 14.17 20.34
CA GLY A 366 -15.47 14.64 19.77
C GLY A 366 -14.40 13.55 19.57
N ILE A 367 -14.71 12.28 19.88
CA ILE A 367 -13.82 11.13 19.68
C ILE A 367 -14.58 10.09 18.85
N ASP A 368 -13.97 9.61 17.75
CA ASP A 368 -14.62 8.73 16.78
C ASP A 368 -14.61 7.26 17.27
N LEU A 369 -15.09 7.05 18.50
CA LEU A 369 -15.06 5.77 19.22
C LEU A 369 -16.45 5.48 19.81
N ALA A 370 -16.88 4.24 19.70
CA ALA A 370 -18.15 3.78 20.26
C ALA A 370 -18.05 2.35 20.84
N VAL A 371 -18.99 2.04 21.72
CA VAL A 371 -19.19 0.71 22.29
C VAL A 371 -20.61 0.26 21.98
N VAL A 372 -20.76 -1.03 21.67
CA VAL A 372 -22.05 -1.73 21.53
C VAL A 372 -22.02 -3.07 22.25
N LYS A 373 -23.20 -3.62 22.57
CA LYS A 373 -23.35 -4.96 23.14
C LYS A 373 -24.25 -5.85 22.28
N PHE A 374 -23.99 -7.16 22.32
CA PHE A 374 -24.84 -8.21 21.77
C PHE A 374 -24.90 -9.41 22.72
N ASN A 375 -25.88 -10.30 22.55
CA ASN A 375 -26.11 -11.46 23.41
C ASN A 375 -25.85 -12.75 22.62
N SER A 376 -25.02 -13.65 23.14
CA SER A 376 -24.78 -14.98 22.57
C SER A 376 -24.42 -16.02 23.64
N SER A 377 -24.93 -17.23 23.48
CA SER A 377 -24.54 -18.42 24.25
C SER A 377 -23.22 -19.05 23.79
N GLN A 378 -22.69 -18.68 22.61
CA GLN A 378 -21.41 -19.18 22.10
C GLN A 378 -20.22 -18.52 22.83
N ASP A 379 -19.06 -19.19 22.86
CA ASP A 379 -17.85 -18.68 23.52
C ASP A 379 -16.83 -18.09 22.53
N TYR A 380 -16.96 -16.79 22.28
CA TYR A 380 -16.02 -15.99 21.50
C TYR A 380 -14.88 -15.49 22.37
N GLN A 381 -13.68 -15.43 21.80
CA GLN A 381 -12.52 -14.91 22.53
C GLN A 381 -12.67 -13.42 22.81
N VAL A 382 -12.24 -13.04 24.00
CA VAL A 382 -12.15 -11.64 24.41
C VAL A 382 -10.71 -11.17 24.24
N ALA A 383 -10.53 -10.07 23.51
CA ALA A 383 -9.23 -9.51 23.18
C ALA A 383 -8.46 -9.05 24.43
N THR A 384 -7.13 -9.17 24.38
CA THR A 384 -6.24 -8.52 25.35
C THR A 384 -5.92 -7.11 24.88
N LEU A 385 -6.28 -6.09 25.65
CA LEU A 385 -5.88 -4.71 25.39
C LEU A 385 -4.46 -4.46 25.90
N ALA A 386 -3.66 -3.71 25.15
CA ALA A 386 -2.30 -3.32 25.50
C ALA A 386 -2.15 -1.79 25.53
N ASN A 387 -1.63 -1.27 26.63
CA ASN A 387 -1.47 0.16 26.89
C ASN A 387 -0.02 0.49 27.24
N TYR A 388 0.79 0.70 26.20
CA TYR A 388 2.18 1.14 26.31
C TYR A 388 2.49 2.21 25.26
N ASN A 389 3.54 3.00 25.46
CA ASN A 389 4.01 3.92 24.44
C ASN A 389 4.78 3.15 23.37
N HIS A 390 4.26 3.15 22.14
CA HIS A 390 4.96 2.64 20.96
C HIS A 390 6.29 3.35 20.75
N ASN A 391 7.27 2.61 20.24
CA ASN A 391 8.58 3.12 19.92
C ASN A 391 8.57 3.87 18.58
N PHE A 392 9.70 4.50 18.24
CA PHE A 392 9.86 5.32 17.04
C PHE A 392 9.32 4.66 15.77
N VAL A 393 9.67 3.38 15.56
CA VAL A 393 8.95 2.45 14.69
C VAL A 393 8.91 1.06 15.36
N ASP A 394 7.71 0.52 15.53
CA ASP A 394 7.41 -0.86 15.95
C ASP A 394 6.68 -1.63 14.83
N LEU A 395 6.50 -2.95 14.99
CA LEU A 395 5.60 -3.72 14.12
C LEU A 395 4.15 -3.59 14.55
N VAL A 396 3.24 -3.67 13.57
CA VAL A 396 1.78 -3.61 13.80
C VAL A 396 1.03 -4.46 12.78
N PHE A 397 -0.17 -4.90 13.16
CA PHE A 397 -1.10 -5.57 12.26
C PHE A 397 -2.48 -4.92 12.39
N ALA A 398 -3.16 -4.67 11.27
CA ALA A 398 -4.54 -4.21 11.25
C ALA A 398 -5.45 -5.35 10.75
N ALA A 399 -6.57 -5.60 11.43
CA ALA A 399 -7.55 -6.61 11.03
C ALA A 399 -8.96 -6.02 10.92
N GLY A 400 -9.83 -6.64 10.13
CA GLY A 400 -11.22 -6.18 9.92
C GLY A 400 -11.85 -6.71 8.63
N TYR A 401 -13.03 -6.18 8.31
CA TYR A 401 -13.90 -6.58 7.20
C TYR A 401 -14.12 -5.42 6.22
N PRO A 402 -13.57 -5.46 4.99
CA PRO A 402 -13.66 -4.35 4.04
C PRO A 402 -15.06 -4.23 3.41
N LYS A 403 -15.41 -3.05 2.89
CA LYS A 403 -16.72 -2.75 2.30
C LYS A 403 -16.87 -3.33 0.89
N LEU A 404 -17.17 -4.63 0.83
CA LEU A 404 -17.32 -5.43 -0.41
C LEU A 404 -18.71 -6.09 -0.55
N LYS A 405 -19.76 -5.40 -0.09
CA LYS A 405 -21.16 -5.88 -0.06
C LYS A 405 -21.26 -7.26 0.62
N ASN A 406 -22.15 -8.14 0.15
CA ASN A 406 -22.47 -9.44 0.78
C ASN A 406 -21.25 -10.37 0.97
N ASN A 407 -20.16 -10.17 0.23
CA ASN A 407 -19.00 -11.06 0.25
C ASN A 407 -17.76 -10.33 0.82
N SER A 408 -17.92 -9.67 1.97
CA SER A 408 -16.84 -9.03 2.73
C SER A 408 -15.94 -10.07 3.41
N PRO A 409 -14.72 -10.33 2.91
CA PRO A 409 -13.83 -11.33 3.47
C PRO A 409 -13.04 -10.72 4.64
N TRP A 410 -12.77 -11.51 5.66
CA TRP A 410 -11.90 -11.07 6.74
C TRP A 410 -10.48 -10.76 6.21
N ARG A 411 -9.81 -9.75 6.77
CA ARG A 411 -8.49 -9.26 6.33
C ARG A 411 -7.54 -9.07 7.51
N PHE A 412 -6.26 -9.40 7.29
CA PHE A 412 -5.14 -9.18 8.22
C PHE A 412 -3.94 -8.59 7.48
N SER A 413 -3.42 -7.47 8.00
CA SER A 413 -2.55 -6.57 7.25
C SER A 413 -1.32 -6.13 8.06
N PRO A 414 -0.13 -6.73 7.82
CA PRO A 414 1.11 -6.36 8.51
C PRO A 414 1.63 -4.99 8.06
N GLY A 415 2.28 -4.29 8.97
CA GLY A 415 2.91 -2.99 8.71
C GLY A 415 3.82 -2.55 9.84
N MET A 416 4.20 -1.27 9.77
CA MET A 416 4.99 -0.57 10.79
C MET A 416 4.16 0.56 11.39
N ILE A 417 4.21 0.71 12.71
CA ILE A 417 3.59 1.84 13.43
C ILE A 417 4.68 2.82 13.86
N PHE A 418 4.44 4.11 13.64
CA PHE A 418 5.32 5.17 14.13
C PHE A 418 4.99 5.52 15.57
N ASP A 419 5.94 6.10 16.31
CA ASP A 419 5.56 6.78 17.56
C ASP A 419 4.55 7.90 17.26
N LYS A 420 3.68 8.16 18.24
CA LYS A 420 2.56 9.10 18.11
C LYS A 420 2.95 10.45 17.51
N GLU A 421 4.09 11.01 17.94
CA GLU A 421 4.44 12.39 17.59
C GLU A 421 5.02 12.46 16.17
N PHE A 422 5.93 11.54 15.83
CA PHE A 422 6.48 11.47 14.47
C PHE A 422 5.44 11.02 13.44
N GLY A 423 4.54 10.09 13.80
CA GLY A 423 3.41 9.70 12.98
C GLY A 423 2.53 10.89 12.59
N LEU A 424 2.15 11.70 13.58
CA LEU A 424 1.35 12.92 13.37
C LEU A 424 2.10 14.03 12.62
N ILE A 425 3.44 14.08 12.68
CA ILE A 425 4.25 15.01 11.87
C ILE A 425 4.31 14.56 10.41
N PHE A 426 4.48 13.26 10.14
CA PHE A 426 4.49 12.71 8.77
C PHE A 426 3.11 12.61 8.14
N SER A 427 2.06 12.67 8.96
CA SER A 427 0.65 12.79 8.57
C SER A 427 0.44 13.93 7.57
N LYS A 428 -0.43 13.65 6.61
CA LYS A 428 -0.97 14.56 5.59
C LYS A 428 -2.23 15.25 6.09
N GLU A 429 -2.98 14.54 6.93
CA GLU A 429 -4.12 15.11 7.65
C GLU A 429 -3.71 16.37 8.42
N SER A 430 -4.71 17.21 8.62
CA SER A 430 -4.55 18.61 9.01
C SER A 430 -5.64 19.10 9.96
N ASP A 431 -6.60 18.23 10.26
CA ASP A 431 -7.71 18.45 11.19
C ASP A 431 -7.25 18.33 12.66
N PHE A 432 -6.12 18.98 12.99
CA PHE A 432 -5.60 19.11 14.34
C PHE A 432 -6.51 20.01 15.18
N LEU A 433 -6.99 19.51 16.33
CA LEU A 433 -7.89 20.27 17.20
C LEU A 433 -7.14 21.13 18.22
N LEU A 434 -7.71 22.31 18.48
CA LEU A 434 -7.48 23.08 19.69
C LEU A 434 -8.62 22.89 20.69
N PRO A 435 -8.34 22.77 22.01
CA PRO A 435 -9.37 22.60 23.02
C PRO A 435 -10.07 23.93 23.34
N GLY A 436 -11.38 24.00 23.07
CA GLY A 436 -12.24 25.12 23.48
C GLY A 436 -13.72 24.76 23.37
N ILE A 437 -14.49 25.03 24.44
CA ILE A 437 -15.94 24.80 24.56
C ILE A 437 -16.33 23.30 24.50
N GLY A 438 -16.24 22.62 25.65
CA GLY A 438 -16.54 21.18 25.78
C GLY A 438 -16.34 20.60 27.19
N SER A 439 -16.73 21.36 28.22
CA SER A 439 -16.97 20.92 29.63
C SER A 439 -16.04 19.85 30.27
N SER A 440 -14.73 19.89 30.06
CA SER A 440 -13.76 19.36 31.04
C SER A 440 -12.37 20.01 30.89
N GLY A 441 -11.67 20.24 32.01
CA GLY A 441 -10.45 21.06 32.07
C GLY A 441 -9.16 20.44 31.49
N SER A 442 -9.26 19.44 30.61
CA SER A 442 -8.10 18.77 30.03
C SER A 442 -7.63 19.47 28.75
N LYS A 443 -6.43 20.04 28.76
CA LYS A 443 -5.81 20.59 27.54
C LYS A 443 -5.52 19.43 26.57
N SER A 444 -6.18 19.42 25.42
CA SER A 444 -6.02 18.37 24.41
C SER A 444 -4.55 18.19 24.00
N ILE A 445 -4.14 16.92 23.89
CA ILE A 445 -2.77 16.52 23.57
C ILE A 445 -2.72 16.20 22.07
N TYR A 446 -1.84 16.90 21.34
CA TYR A 446 -1.52 16.76 19.90
C TYR A 446 -2.15 15.52 19.23
N SER A 447 -3.23 15.71 18.48
CA SER A 447 -3.98 14.66 17.80
C SER A 447 -4.87 15.23 16.70
N LEU A 448 -5.33 14.36 15.80
CA LEU A 448 -6.31 14.69 14.76
C LEU A 448 -7.74 14.62 15.32
N THR A 449 -8.69 15.23 14.61
CA THR A 449 -10.12 15.25 14.95
C THR A 449 -10.66 13.83 15.05
N GLY A 450 -11.50 13.54 16.05
CA GLY A 450 -11.92 12.18 16.39
C GLY A 450 -10.91 11.41 17.26
N GLY A 451 -9.79 12.01 17.65
CA GLY A 451 -8.85 11.43 18.62
C GLY A 451 -7.83 10.44 18.03
N TYR A 452 -7.70 10.40 16.69
CA TYR A 452 -6.71 9.59 16.00
C TYR A 452 -5.28 10.03 16.38
N LYS A 453 -4.46 9.07 16.81
CA LYS A 453 -3.10 9.26 17.35
C LYS A 453 -2.13 8.14 16.97
N LEU A 454 -2.63 7.00 16.50
CA LEU A 454 -1.81 5.94 15.90
C LEU A 454 -1.72 6.17 14.40
N VAL A 455 -0.50 6.07 13.85
CA VAL A 455 -0.23 6.24 12.41
C VAL A 455 0.66 5.09 11.96
N TYR A 456 0.24 4.34 10.94
CA TYR A 456 0.90 3.09 10.53
C TYR A 456 0.80 2.78 9.03
N THR A 457 1.61 1.84 8.57
CA THR A 457 1.75 1.49 7.13
C THR A 457 0.93 0.28 6.67
N SER A 458 0.20 -0.41 7.55
CA SER A 458 -0.70 -1.50 7.15
C SER A 458 -1.72 -1.01 6.12
N ILE A 459 -1.98 -1.80 5.08
CA ILE A 459 -2.98 -1.49 4.05
C ILE A 459 -4.38 -1.77 4.62
N THR A 460 -5.31 -0.83 4.51
CA THR A 460 -6.67 -0.93 5.10
C THR A 460 -7.69 -0.26 4.21
N TYR A 461 -8.89 -0.83 4.11
CA TYR A 461 -9.97 -0.36 3.26
C TYR A 461 -11.13 0.21 4.08
N GLY A 462 -12.03 0.97 3.44
CA GLY A 462 -13.32 1.32 4.06
C GLY A 462 -14.04 0.06 4.54
N GLY A 463 -14.77 0.15 5.65
CA GLY A 463 -15.39 -1.00 6.35
C GLY A 463 -14.49 -1.66 7.40
N MET A 464 -13.17 -1.58 7.29
CA MET A 464 -12.27 -2.07 8.36
C MET A 464 -12.31 -1.21 9.63
N SER A 465 -12.98 -0.06 9.60
CA SER A 465 -13.19 0.83 10.75
C SER A 465 -13.83 0.09 11.93
N GLY A 466 -13.32 0.32 13.14
CA GLY A 466 -13.67 -0.44 14.34
C GLY A 466 -12.90 -1.75 14.54
N GLY A 467 -12.15 -2.21 13.53
CA GLY A 467 -11.29 -3.39 13.60
C GLY A 467 -10.02 -3.16 14.43
N PRO A 468 -9.42 -4.22 15.00
CA PRO A 468 -8.29 -4.08 15.92
C PRO A 468 -6.98 -3.73 15.22
N VAL A 469 -6.18 -2.90 15.89
CA VAL A 469 -4.78 -2.62 15.61
C VAL A 469 -3.94 -3.32 16.68
N LEU A 470 -3.00 -4.17 16.25
CA LEU A 470 -2.40 -5.24 17.05
C LEU A 470 -0.88 -5.15 17.13
N ASP A 471 -0.31 -5.54 18.27
CA ASP A 471 1.14 -5.70 18.45
C ASP A 471 1.66 -7.10 18.05
N SER A 472 2.97 -7.32 18.22
CA SER A 472 3.65 -8.59 17.94
C SER A 472 3.26 -9.78 18.83
N LEU A 473 2.44 -9.57 19.86
CA LEU A 473 1.82 -10.61 20.69
C LEU A 473 0.33 -10.80 20.37
N GLY A 474 -0.22 -10.06 19.40
CA GLY A 474 -1.64 -10.10 19.05
C GLY A 474 -2.51 -9.49 20.15
N ARG A 475 -2.00 -8.49 20.86
CA ARG A 475 -2.76 -7.66 21.80
C ARG A 475 -3.19 -6.38 21.11
N VAL A 476 -4.39 -5.90 21.40
CA VAL A 476 -4.98 -4.72 20.77
C VAL A 476 -4.38 -3.47 21.39
N ILE A 477 -3.62 -2.70 20.60
CA ILE A 477 -3.02 -1.42 20.98
C ILE A 477 -3.88 -0.22 20.55
N GLY A 478 -4.86 -0.44 19.68
CA GLY A 478 -5.83 0.56 19.26
C GLY A 478 -6.88 0.00 18.31
N ILE A 479 -7.72 0.90 17.80
CA ILE A 479 -8.81 0.60 16.87
C ILE A 479 -8.58 1.38 15.57
N HIS A 480 -8.71 0.72 14.42
CA HIS A 480 -8.65 1.37 13.10
C HIS A 480 -9.92 2.20 12.87
N GLY A 481 -9.85 3.30 12.11
CA GLY A 481 -11.06 4.06 11.80
C GLY A 481 -11.03 4.93 10.54
N ARG A 482 -9.85 5.33 10.07
CA ARG A 482 -9.73 5.95 8.75
C ARG A 482 -8.34 5.74 8.16
N ALA A 483 -8.21 6.06 6.87
CA ALA A 483 -6.95 6.01 6.15
C ALA A 483 -6.76 7.31 5.36
N GLU A 484 -5.53 7.79 5.28
CA GLU A 484 -5.19 9.04 4.59
C GLU A 484 -5.36 8.89 3.08
N GLY A 485 -6.26 9.67 2.49
CA GLY A 485 -6.56 9.60 1.06
C GLY A 485 -7.19 10.87 0.49
N GLU A 486 -6.94 11.10 -0.80
CA GLU A 486 -7.49 12.22 -1.55
C GLU A 486 -8.79 11.79 -2.24
N GLU A 487 -9.80 12.65 -2.21
CA GLU A 487 -11.01 12.48 -3.02
C GLU A 487 -10.69 12.74 -4.49
N VAL A 488 -11.05 11.80 -5.36
CA VAL A 488 -10.84 11.90 -6.81
C VAL A 488 -12.13 11.53 -7.52
N ARG A 489 -12.69 12.50 -8.25
CA ARG A 489 -13.84 12.31 -9.13
C ARG A 489 -13.33 12.06 -10.54
N ASP A 490 -13.24 10.79 -10.92
CA ASP A 490 -12.77 10.32 -12.22
C ASP A 490 -13.56 9.07 -12.61
N SER A 491 -13.99 8.94 -13.88
CA SER A 491 -14.86 7.83 -14.31
C SER A 491 -14.17 6.45 -14.27
N SER A 492 -12.85 6.41 -14.09
CA SER A 492 -12.09 5.17 -13.82
C SER A 492 -12.04 4.79 -12.33
N ILE A 493 -12.75 5.51 -11.46
CA ILE A 493 -12.78 5.33 -10.00
C ILE A 493 -14.24 5.41 -9.53
N ASN A 494 -14.81 4.28 -9.11
CA ASN A 494 -16.09 4.29 -8.38
C ASN A 494 -15.91 5.09 -7.08
N ASP A 495 -16.68 6.17 -6.96
CA ASP A 495 -16.61 7.25 -5.98
C ASP A 495 -15.90 6.90 -4.65
N GLY A 496 -14.64 7.32 -4.52
CA GLY A 496 -13.76 6.81 -3.47
C GLY A 496 -12.48 7.62 -3.25
N LYS A 497 -12.00 7.63 -2.01
CA LYS A 497 -10.71 8.22 -1.63
C LYS A 497 -9.56 7.30 -2.01
N ILE A 498 -8.61 7.78 -2.81
CA ILE A 498 -7.40 7.02 -3.14
C ILE A 498 -6.47 7.05 -1.93
N GLN A 499 -6.07 5.89 -1.39
CA GLN A 499 -5.27 5.82 -0.16
C GLN A 499 -3.80 6.18 -0.43
N ILE A 500 -3.48 7.47 -0.48
CA ILE A 500 -2.13 7.96 -0.76
C ILE A 500 -1.18 7.95 0.45
N GLY A 501 -1.68 7.85 1.68
CA GLY A 501 -0.89 8.05 2.90
C GLY A 501 -0.79 6.84 3.82
N TYR A 502 -0.91 7.07 5.12
CA TYR A 502 -0.90 6.06 6.17
C TYR A 502 -2.32 5.61 6.54
N SER A 503 -2.42 4.64 7.45
CA SER A 503 -3.65 4.26 8.13
C SER A 503 -3.64 4.77 9.56
N LEU A 504 -4.82 5.17 10.05
CA LEU A 504 -4.98 5.93 11.28
C LEU A 504 -5.83 5.14 12.29
N GLY A 505 -5.46 5.25 13.57
CA GLY A 505 -6.17 4.58 14.66
C GLY A 505 -6.26 5.39 15.95
N ILE A 506 -7.25 5.03 16.76
CA ILE A 506 -7.46 5.54 18.12
C ILE A 506 -6.76 4.58 19.09
N PRO A 507 -5.81 5.02 19.92
CA PRO A 507 -5.07 4.13 20.81
C PRO A 507 -5.94 3.66 21.99
N VAL A 508 -5.62 2.48 22.53
CA VAL A 508 -6.22 1.96 23.76
C VAL A 508 -6.05 2.94 24.94
N SER A 509 -4.96 3.72 24.97
CA SER A 509 -4.79 4.79 25.97
C SER A 509 -5.86 5.89 25.91
N THR A 510 -6.45 6.17 24.73
CA THR A 510 -7.64 7.03 24.64
C THR A 510 -8.84 6.31 25.26
N PHE A 511 -9.12 5.05 24.88
CA PHE A 511 -10.25 4.27 25.42
C PHE A 511 -10.20 4.11 26.95
N ILE A 512 -9.02 3.88 27.53
CA ILE A 512 -8.83 3.79 29.00
C ILE A 512 -9.23 5.11 29.68
N GLY A 513 -8.99 6.26 29.05
CA GLY A 513 -9.48 7.57 29.51
C GLY A 513 -10.99 7.81 29.37
N LEU A 514 -11.74 6.83 28.85
CA LEU A 514 -13.19 6.91 28.59
C LEU A 514 -14.00 5.84 29.33
N LEU A 515 -13.38 4.88 30.03
CA LEU A 515 -14.06 3.71 30.63
C LEU A 515 -15.27 4.09 31.50
N SER A 516 -15.13 5.12 32.35
CA SER A 516 -16.22 5.61 33.21
C SER A 516 -17.35 6.32 32.46
N ARG A 517 -17.06 6.95 31.31
CA ARG A 517 -18.09 7.58 30.45
C ARG A 517 -18.85 6.55 29.63
N LEU A 518 -18.13 5.57 29.09
CA LEU A 518 -18.71 4.45 28.35
C LEU A 518 -19.39 3.42 29.28
N ASN A 519 -19.05 3.41 30.57
CA ASN A 519 -19.45 2.40 31.55
C ASN A 519 -19.06 0.98 31.11
N VAL A 520 -17.75 0.79 30.90
CA VAL A 520 -17.15 -0.48 30.45
C VAL A 520 -15.90 -0.77 31.28
N THR A 521 -15.73 -2.02 31.70
CA THR A 521 -14.47 -2.53 32.24
C THR A 521 -13.88 -3.52 31.25
N PRO A 522 -12.66 -3.31 30.71
CA PRO A 522 -12.03 -4.26 29.80
C PRO A 522 -11.57 -5.50 30.58
N GLN A 523 -11.89 -6.70 30.09
CA GLN A 523 -11.64 -7.94 30.82
C GLN A 523 -10.16 -8.34 30.89
N LYS A 524 -9.35 -7.88 29.93
CA LYS A 524 -7.92 -8.18 29.82
C LYS A 524 -7.16 -6.91 29.44
N LEU A 525 -6.30 -6.41 30.31
CA LEU A 525 -5.48 -5.21 30.09
C LEU A 525 -4.03 -5.42 30.55
N GLU A 526 -3.09 -5.18 29.65
CA GLU A 526 -1.64 -5.28 29.87
C GLU A 526 -0.95 -3.93 29.61
N ASN A 527 0.08 -3.59 30.40
CA ASN A 527 0.82 -2.31 30.29
C ASN A 527 2.31 -2.47 29.89
N ASN A 528 2.76 -3.70 29.64
CA ASN A 528 4.13 -4.02 29.23
C ASN A 528 4.30 -3.94 27.71
N THR A 529 5.40 -3.32 27.26
CA THR A 529 5.91 -3.41 25.88
C THR A 529 6.17 -4.88 25.50
N PRO A 530 5.84 -5.32 24.28
CA PRO A 530 6.16 -6.68 23.82
C PRO A 530 7.68 -6.93 23.76
N PRO A 531 8.12 -8.20 23.80
CA PRO A 531 9.53 -8.55 23.63
C PRO A 531 10.02 -8.22 22.21
N GLN A 532 11.33 -7.98 22.08
CA GLN A 532 11.97 -7.88 20.76
C GLN A 532 11.80 -9.20 19.99
N LEU A 533 11.59 -9.08 18.68
CA LEU A 533 11.43 -10.22 17.79
C LEU A 533 12.75 -10.97 17.59
N ASN A 534 12.68 -12.29 17.59
CA ASN A 534 13.84 -13.10 17.21
C ASN A 534 14.12 -13.01 15.68
N PRO A 535 15.33 -13.33 15.21
CA PRO A 535 15.68 -13.20 13.80
C PRO A 535 14.80 -14.01 12.83
N LYS A 536 14.19 -15.12 13.27
CA LYS A 536 13.24 -15.89 12.45
C LYS A 536 11.92 -15.14 12.28
N GLN A 537 11.39 -14.54 13.34
CA GLN A 537 10.19 -13.69 13.29
C GLN A 537 10.40 -12.46 12.40
N PHE A 538 11.53 -11.75 12.58
CA PHE A 538 11.88 -10.59 11.75
C PHE A 538 12.02 -10.96 10.26
N LYS A 539 12.68 -12.09 9.95
CA LYS A 539 12.76 -12.63 8.58
C LYS A 539 11.39 -13.05 8.03
N SER A 540 10.50 -13.59 8.87
CA SER A 540 9.13 -13.96 8.47
C SER A 540 8.29 -12.73 8.13
N PHE A 541 8.32 -11.69 8.96
CA PHE A 541 7.68 -10.40 8.69
C PHE A 541 8.23 -9.73 7.43
N GLY A 542 9.55 -9.69 7.27
CA GLY A 542 10.20 -9.18 6.06
C GLY A 542 9.80 -9.98 4.81
N LYS A 543 9.70 -11.31 4.90
CA LYS A 543 9.15 -12.15 3.83
C LYS A 543 7.71 -11.77 3.54
N ALA A 544 6.83 -11.67 4.54
CA ALA A 544 5.41 -11.35 4.35
C ALA A 544 5.24 -10.03 3.56
N ILE A 545 5.82 -8.93 4.06
CA ILE A 545 5.78 -7.60 3.42
C ILE A 545 6.37 -7.60 1.99
N LEU A 546 7.45 -8.33 1.74
CA LEU A 546 8.08 -8.33 0.41
C LEU A 546 7.41 -9.33 -0.57
N SER A 547 6.79 -10.39 -0.06
CA SER A 547 6.13 -11.44 -0.85
C SER A 547 4.74 -11.06 -1.35
N THR A 548 4.16 -9.98 -0.84
CA THR A 548 2.93 -9.33 -1.35
C THR A 548 3.01 -9.14 -2.87
N LYS A 549 2.37 -10.03 -3.63
CA LYS A 549 2.24 -9.98 -5.10
C LYS A 549 1.24 -8.89 -5.50
N VAL A 550 1.69 -7.65 -5.72
CA VAL A 550 0.83 -6.46 -5.95
C VAL A 550 0.13 -6.41 -7.33
N SER A 551 -0.05 -7.58 -7.98
CA SER A 551 -0.49 -7.76 -9.38
C SER A 551 0.40 -7.04 -10.42
N THR A 552 0.37 -7.51 -11.68
CA THR A 552 1.27 -7.03 -12.75
C THR A 552 0.62 -6.96 -14.15
N GLY A 553 -0.71 -7.13 -14.25
CA GLY A 553 -1.42 -7.07 -15.53
C GLY A 553 -1.62 -5.65 -16.09
N ASN A 554 -2.19 -5.59 -17.30
CA ASN A 554 -2.71 -4.35 -17.91
C ASN A 554 -3.78 -3.75 -17.00
N ALA A 555 -3.39 -2.71 -16.25
CA ALA A 555 -4.18 -2.10 -15.20
C ALA A 555 -4.49 -0.63 -15.52
N THR A 556 -5.60 -0.12 -14.98
CA THR A 556 -5.98 1.29 -15.11
C THR A 556 -4.97 2.21 -14.41
N ALA A 557 -4.98 3.49 -14.74
CA ALA A 557 -4.17 4.47 -14.03
C ALA A 557 -4.49 4.55 -12.53
N SER A 558 -5.73 4.24 -12.11
CA SER A 558 -6.14 4.20 -10.70
C SER A 558 -5.60 2.96 -9.98
N GLU A 559 -5.63 1.79 -10.62
CA GLU A 559 -5.01 0.56 -10.12
C GLU A 559 -3.48 0.67 -10.05
N TRP A 560 -2.82 1.32 -11.02
CA TRP A 560 -1.38 1.61 -10.98
C TRP A 560 -1.01 2.58 -9.86
N LEU A 561 -1.84 3.58 -9.57
CA LEU A 561 -1.62 4.51 -8.46
C LEU A 561 -1.72 3.80 -7.11
N GLU A 562 -2.76 2.98 -6.92
CA GLU A 562 -2.94 2.18 -5.70
C GLU A 562 -1.80 1.17 -5.52
N ARG A 563 -1.44 0.42 -6.57
CA ARG A 563 -0.26 -0.47 -6.60
C ARG A 563 1.02 0.27 -6.23
N GLY A 564 1.24 1.48 -6.76
CA GLY A 564 2.39 2.32 -6.45
C GLY A 564 2.41 2.77 -4.98
N ASN A 565 1.26 3.18 -4.43
CA ASN A 565 1.13 3.57 -3.02
C ASN A 565 1.42 2.39 -2.08
N GLN A 566 0.94 1.19 -2.41
CA GLN A 566 1.25 -0.03 -1.67
C GLN A 566 2.75 -0.34 -1.73
N LEU A 567 3.36 -0.39 -2.92
CA LEU A 567 4.80 -0.61 -3.08
C LEU A 567 5.65 0.42 -2.33
N LEU A 568 5.21 1.69 -2.26
CA LEU A 568 5.84 2.76 -1.49
C LEU A 568 5.80 2.50 0.03
N ARG A 569 4.70 1.93 0.57
CA ARG A 569 4.60 1.48 1.97
C ARG A 569 5.43 0.23 2.25
N LEU A 570 5.60 -0.66 1.26
CA LEU A 570 6.45 -1.86 1.36
C LEU A 570 7.95 -1.56 1.11
N HIS A 571 8.34 -0.28 1.01
CA HIS A 571 9.70 0.19 0.73
C HIS A 571 10.29 -0.28 -0.62
N ARG A 572 9.46 -0.79 -1.53
CA ARG A 572 9.82 -1.25 -2.89
C ARG A 572 9.89 -0.08 -3.87
N PHE A 573 10.74 0.91 -3.56
CA PHE A 573 10.72 2.24 -4.19
C PHE A 573 10.89 2.23 -5.71
N ASP A 574 11.72 1.37 -6.29
CA ASP A 574 11.91 1.30 -7.75
C ASP A 574 10.68 0.77 -8.49
N GLU A 575 9.94 -0.16 -7.88
CA GLU A 575 8.70 -0.70 -8.44
C GLU A 575 7.55 0.30 -8.24
N ALA A 576 7.52 1.00 -7.10
CA ALA A 576 6.59 2.12 -6.87
C ALA A 576 6.79 3.22 -7.92
N ILE A 577 8.04 3.62 -8.21
CA ILE A 577 8.35 4.61 -9.25
C ILE A 577 7.84 4.17 -10.62
N LYS A 578 8.08 2.91 -11.03
CA LYS A 578 7.54 2.35 -12.28
C LYS A 578 6.01 2.38 -12.33
N ALA A 579 5.35 2.01 -11.23
CA ALA A 579 3.89 2.05 -11.14
C ALA A 579 3.35 3.48 -11.30
N PHE A 580 3.95 4.46 -10.62
CA PHE A 580 3.60 5.88 -10.79
C PHE A 580 3.91 6.41 -12.19
N ASP A 581 4.97 5.91 -12.85
CA ASP A 581 5.30 6.29 -14.23
C ASP A 581 4.27 5.77 -15.24
N GLU A 582 3.63 4.63 -15.00
CA GLU A 582 2.47 4.18 -15.80
C GLU A 582 1.23 5.07 -15.60
N VAL A 583 0.97 5.56 -14.38
CA VAL A 583 -0.08 6.59 -14.15
C VAL A 583 0.24 7.86 -14.94
N ILE A 584 1.47 8.36 -14.84
CA ILE A 584 1.93 9.58 -15.52
C ILE A 584 1.88 9.41 -17.04
N ARG A 585 2.18 8.22 -17.56
CA ARG A 585 2.07 7.88 -19.00
C ARG A 585 0.61 7.86 -19.47
N GLN A 586 -0.32 7.38 -18.66
CA GLN A 586 -1.76 7.37 -18.96
C GLN A 586 -2.42 8.76 -18.81
N LYS A 587 -1.78 9.71 -18.11
CA LYS A 587 -2.23 11.11 -17.93
C LYS A 587 -3.70 11.29 -17.45
N PRO A 588 -4.18 10.56 -16.43
CA PRO A 588 -5.49 10.83 -15.84
C PRO A 588 -5.51 12.19 -15.12
N SER A 589 -6.71 12.65 -14.79
CA SER A 589 -6.95 13.84 -13.95
C SER A 589 -6.10 13.85 -12.66
N PHE A 590 -5.95 12.69 -12.04
CA PHE A 590 -5.26 12.47 -10.77
C PHE A 590 -3.75 12.21 -10.89
N ALA A 591 -3.13 12.44 -12.05
CA ALA A 591 -1.68 12.21 -12.26
C ALA A 591 -0.79 12.96 -11.24
N TYR A 592 -1.26 14.07 -10.67
CA TYR A 592 -0.57 14.81 -9.61
C TYR A 592 -0.26 13.94 -8.37
N LEU A 593 -1.12 12.98 -8.04
CA LEU A 593 -0.91 12.04 -6.93
C LEU A 593 0.27 11.10 -7.21
N ALA A 594 0.37 10.60 -8.43
CA ALA A 594 1.49 9.76 -8.86
C ALA A 594 2.81 10.54 -8.90
N TYR A 595 2.82 11.77 -9.41
CA TYR A 595 3.97 12.66 -9.36
C TYR A 595 4.45 12.91 -7.92
N TYR A 596 3.53 13.23 -7.00
CA TYR A 596 3.85 13.45 -5.60
C TYR A 596 4.37 12.18 -4.90
N ALA A 597 3.73 11.03 -5.12
CA ALA A 597 4.14 9.76 -4.50
C ALA A 597 5.48 9.24 -5.08
N LYS A 598 5.73 9.43 -6.38
CA LYS A 598 7.04 9.26 -7.02
C LYS A 598 8.09 10.19 -6.40
N GLY A 599 7.71 11.43 -6.08
CA GLY A 599 8.53 12.37 -5.31
C GLY A 599 8.99 11.77 -3.97
N ILE A 600 8.08 11.15 -3.20
CA ILE A 600 8.41 10.47 -1.93
C ILE A 600 9.35 9.28 -2.17
N ALA A 601 9.04 8.42 -3.14
CA ALA A 601 9.86 7.25 -3.45
C ALA A 601 11.31 7.66 -3.81
N LEU A 602 11.48 8.68 -4.65
CA LEU A 602 12.77 9.24 -5.03
C LEU A 602 13.52 9.85 -3.83
N SER A 603 12.84 10.60 -2.96
CA SER A 603 13.44 11.14 -1.74
C SER A 603 13.90 10.03 -0.78
N ARG A 604 13.11 8.96 -0.63
CA ARG A 604 13.46 7.80 0.22
C ARG A 604 14.60 6.95 -0.34
N LYS A 605 14.86 6.99 -1.65
CA LYS A 605 16.07 6.41 -2.27
C LYS A 605 17.37 7.16 -1.95
N GLY A 606 17.30 8.33 -1.31
CA GLY A 606 18.45 9.02 -0.72
C GLY A 606 19.12 10.08 -1.61
N LYS A 607 20.25 10.61 -1.13
CA LYS A 607 20.82 11.91 -1.57
C LYS A 607 21.03 12.08 -3.09
N GLY A 608 21.32 10.99 -3.81
CA GLY A 608 21.49 11.02 -5.26
C GLY A 608 20.22 11.31 -6.07
N LYS A 609 19.03 11.30 -5.44
CA LYS A 609 17.72 11.41 -6.12
C LYS A 609 16.88 12.62 -5.70
N TYR A 610 17.46 13.57 -4.94
CA TYR A 610 16.75 14.80 -4.57
C TYR A 610 16.39 15.69 -5.78
N LYS A 611 17.17 15.67 -6.88
CA LYS A 611 16.86 16.46 -8.08
C LYS A 611 15.58 15.97 -8.77
N GLU A 612 15.46 14.67 -9.02
CA GLU A 612 14.24 14.09 -9.60
C GLU A 612 13.05 14.15 -8.63
N SER A 613 13.30 14.00 -7.32
CA SER A 613 12.27 14.16 -6.28
C SER A 613 11.67 15.57 -6.29
N ILE A 614 12.51 16.62 -6.32
CA ILE A 614 12.08 18.03 -6.44
C ILE A 614 11.28 18.24 -7.74
N ALA A 615 11.76 17.70 -8.88
CA ALA A 615 11.05 17.81 -10.14
C ALA A 615 9.65 17.16 -10.11
N ALA A 616 9.54 15.98 -9.51
CA ALA A 616 8.27 15.27 -9.37
C ALA A 616 7.28 16.03 -8.47
N TYR A 617 7.70 16.58 -7.33
CA TYR A 617 6.83 17.44 -6.52
C TYR A 617 6.40 18.72 -7.25
N LYS A 618 7.30 19.34 -8.03
CA LYS A 618 6.93 20.50 -8.85
C LYS A 618 5.87 20.17 -9.89
N GLN A 619 5.94 19.02 -10.56
CA GLN A 619 4.92 18.57 -11.50
C GLN A 619 3.57 18.27 -10.83
N ALA A 620 3.58 17.72 -9.61
CA ALA A 620 2.35 17.56 -8.83
C ALA A 620 1.69 18.92 -8.51
N LEU A 621 2.49 19.93 -8.16
CA LEU A 621 2.03 21.28 -7.83
C LEU A 621 1.70 22.15 -9.05
N GLU A 622 2.20 21.80 -10.23
CA GLU A 622 1.84 22.42 -11.51
C GLU A 622 0.44 21.98 -11.97
N ILE A 623 0.04 20.75 -11.63
CA ILE A 623 -1.30 20.20 -11.88
C ILE A 623 -2.28 20.59 -10.76
N LYS A 624 -1.85 20.56 -9.48
CA LYS A 624 -2.69 20.88 -8.30
C LYS A 624 -1.96 21.84 -7.34
N PRO A 625 -1.97 23.16 -7.60
CA PRO A 625 -1.23 24.15 -6.80
C PRO A 625 -1.63 24.23 -5.33
N GLU A 626 -2.86 23.85 -4.98
CA GLU A 626 -3.39 23.86 -3.62
C GLU A 626 -3.02 22.61 -2.79
N PHE A 627 -2.26 21.66 -3.36
CA PHE A 627 -1.91 20.39 -2.70
C PHE A 627 -0.85 20.58 -1.59
N VAL A 628 -1.28 21.08 -0.44
CA VAL A 628 -0.49 21.48 0.75
C VAL A 628 0.62 20.48 1.12
N VAL A 629 0.34 19.18 1.06
CA VAL A 629 1.31 18.15 1.43
C VAL A 629 2.47 18.06 0.42
N ALA A 630 2.24 18.32 -0.87
CA ALA A 630 3.33 18.38 -1.86
C ALA A 630 4.24 19.59 -1.62
N TRP A 631 3.70 20.75 -1.21
CA TRP A 631 4.50 21.90 -0.77
C TRP A 631 5.36 21.59 0.46
N ARG A 632 4.79 20.93 1.48
CA ARG A 632 5.53 20.48 2.68
C ARG A 632 6.70 19.57 2.31
N TYR A 633 6.45 18.53 1.51
CA TYR A 633 7.49 17.56 1.12
C TYR A 633 8.52 18.18 0.16
N LEU A 634 8.13 19.08 -0.75
CA LEU A 634 9.04 19.86 -1.58
C LEU A 634 9.98 20.72 -0.72
N SER A 635 9.46 21.40 0.30
CA SER A 635 10.26 22.16 1.26
C SER A 635 11.28 21.28 1.99
N THR A 636 10.84 20.15 2.56
CA THR A 636 11.74 19.20 3.25
C THR A 636 12.84 18.68 2.32
N THR A 637 12.53 18.47 1.05
CA THR A 637 13.49 17.98 0.04
C THR A 637 14.47 19.08 -0.39
N TYR A 638 14.00 20.32 -0.59
CA TYR A 638 14.89 21.48 -0.79
C TYR A 638 15.86 21.65 0.38
N SER A 639 15.36 21.59 1.62
CA SER A 639 16.20 21.68 2.82
C SER A 639 17.23 20.55 2.89
N SER A 640 16.81 19.31 2.63
CA SER A 640 17.71 18.14 2.56
C SER A 640 18.78 18.25 1.46
N SER A 641 18.54 19.08 0.44
CA SER A 641 19.50 19.41 -0.63
C SER A 641 20.33 20.68 -0.38
N GLY A 642 20.20 21.33 0.79
CA GLY A 642 20.89 22.57 1.15
C GLY A 642 20.31 23.85 0.52
N GLN A 643 19.15 23.77 -0.15
CA GLN A 643 18.48 24.92 -0.80
C GLN A 643 17.52 25.61 0.17
N HIS A 644 18.02 26.09 1.31
CA HIS A 644 17.19 26.53 2.44
C HIS A 644 16.23 27.68 2.13
N ASN A 645 16.61 28.66 1.29
CA ASN A 645 15.68 29.72 0.86
C ASN A 645 14.46 29.15 0.12
N LYS A 646 14.67 28.29 -0.90
CA LYS A 646 13.57 27.61 -1.62
C LYS A 646 12.73 26.71 -0.71
N ALA A 647 13.33 26.18 0.35
CA ALA A 647 12.60 25.44 1.38
C ALA A 647 11.69 26.35 2.21
N LEU A 648 12.13 27.57 2.55
CA LEU A 648 11.31 28.59 3.21
C LEU A 648 10.18 29.08 2.29
N ASP A 649 10.45 29.28 1.00
CA ASP A 649 9.44 29.67 0.01
C ASP A 649 8.33 28.61 -0.08
N ALA A 650 8.72 27.34 -0.28
CA ALA A 650 7.78 26.23 -0.41
C ALA A 650 6.96 25.97 0.88
N ILE A 651 7.52 26.20 2.07
CA ILE A 651 6.75 26.04 3.33
C ILE A 651 5.87 27.26 3.64
N ASN A 652 6.20 28.45 3.13
CA ASN A 652 5.34 29.62 3.23
C ASN A 652 4.03 29.39 2.47
N GLU A 653 4.08 28.84 1.25
CA GLU A 653 2.88 28.49 0.48
C GLU A 653 2.06 27.39 1.18
N ALA A 654 2.69 26.36 1.76
CA ALA A 654 1.98 25.37 2.58
C ALA A 654 1.26 25.98 3.79
N ILE A 655 1.89 26.93 4.50
CA ILE A 655 1.29 27.63 5.66
C ILE A 655 0.19 28.60 5.21
N LYS A 656 0.35 29.27 4.06
CA LYS A 656 -0.65 30.18 3.46
C LYS A 656 -1.92 29.44 3.05
N LEU A 657 -1.78 28.26 2.43
CA LEU A 657 -2.90 27.37 2.10
C LEU A 657 -3.54 26.75 3.34
N GLN A 658 -2.81 26.61 4.45
CA GLN A 658 -3.32 25.94 5.65
C GLN A 658 -2.69 26.48 6.97
N PRO A 659 -3.12 27.68 7.44
CA PRO A 659 -2.50 28.35 8.58
C PRO A 659 -2.79 27.68 9.93
N THR A 660 -3.73 26.74 10.00
CA THR A 660 -4.05 25.96 11.21
C THR A 660 -3.17 24.73 11.39
N ASN A 661 -2.41 24.30 10.38
CA ASN A 661 -1.65 23.05 10.44
C ASN A 661 -0.28 23.26 11.13
N PRO A 662 -0.06 22.76 12.37
CA PRO A 662 1.17 22.98 13.12
C PRO A 662 2.40 22.40 12.41
N ASN A 663 2.23 21.39 11.53
CA ASN A 663 3.34 20.74 10.84
C ASN A 663 4.02 21.66 9.82
N GLY A 664 3.32 22.67 9.29
CA GLY A 664 3.92 23.73 8.48
C GLY A 664 4.93 24.55 9.30
N TYR A 665 4.49 25.00 10.47
CA TYR A 665 5.30 25.80 11.41
C TYR A 665 6.48 25.00 11.98
N LEU A 666 6.27 23.72 12.36
CA LEU A 666 7.35 22.80 12.77
C LEU A 666 8.44 22.69 11.69
N THR A 667 8.04 22.55 10.43
CA THR A 667 8.96 22.45 9.29
C THR A 667 9.72 23.77 9.08
N LYS A 668 9.01 24.90 9.04
CA LYS A 668 9.60 26.24 8.87
C LYS A 668 10.57 26.60 10.00
N GLY A 669 10.20 26.35 11.25
CA GLY A 669 11.05 26.58 12.42
C GLY A 669 12.31 25.71 12.42
N SER A 670 12.20 24.48 11.92
CA SER A 670 13.37 23.58 11.75
C SER A 670 14.34 24.07 10.68
N ILE A 671 13.86 24.64 9.56
CA ILE A 671 14.71 25.24 8.52
C ILE A 671 15.39 26.51 9.04
N LEU A 672 14.64 27.38 9.72
CA LEU A 672 15.19 28.59 10.36
C LEU A 672 16.24 28.25 11.42
N PHE A 673 16.08 27.15 12.16
CA PHE A 673 17.09 26.65 13.10
C PHE A 673 18.38 26.22 12.40
N ILE A 674 18.30 25.50 11.26
CA ILE A 674 19.47 25.09 10.46
C ILE A 674 20.24 26.32 9.97
N GLU A 675 19.52 27.34 9.51
CA GLU A 675 20.07 28.64 9.08
C GLU A 675 20.50 29.55 10.26
N LYS A 676 20.46 29.05 11.50
CA LYS A 676 20.81 29.78 12.74
C LYS A 676 19.97 31.05 13.01
N ARG A 677 18.82 31.20 12.33
CA ARG A 677 17.85 32.29 12.47
C ARG A 677 16.98 32.09 13.72
N TYR A 678 17.63 31.90 14.87
CA TYR A 678 17.00 31.37 16.09
C TYR A 678 15.85 32.22 16.63
N ALA A 679 15.94 33.55 16.54
CA ALA A 679 14.88 34.45 17.01
C ALA A 679 13.61 34.39 16.15
N GLU A 680 13.72 34.06 14.86
CA GLU A 680 12.57 33.79 13.99
C GLU A 680 12.02 32.38 14.23
N ALA A 681 12.92 31.39 14.38
CA ALA A 681 12.54 30.02 14.71
C ALA A 681 11.74 29.96 16.03
N GLU A 682 12.12 30.74 17.05
CA GLU A 682 11.43 30.86 18.34
C GLU A 682 9.98 31.36 18.20
N LYS A 683 9.76 32.37 17.36
CA LYS A 683 8.42 32.90 17.06
C LYS A 683 7.58 31.83 16.35
N ILE A 684 8.10 31.27 15.26
CA ILE A 684 7.41 30.24 14.46
C ILE A 684 7.08 28.99 15.30
N MET A 685 7.99 28.56 16.17
CA MET A 685 7.77 27.41 17.06
C MET A 685 6.78 27.72 18.18
N THR A 686 6.68 28.98 18.62
CA THR A 686 5.65 29.40 19.58
C THR A 686 4.26 29.41 18.94
N GLU A 687 4.13 29.78 17.66
CA GLU A 687 2.87 29.59 16.93
C GLU A 687 2.55 28.10 16.71
N ALA A 688 3.53 27.24 16.44
CA ALA A 688 3.32 25.79 16.39
C ALA A 688 2.78 25.22 17.71
N ILE A 689 3.30 25.69 18.86
CA ILE A 689 2.83 25.29 20.20
C ILE A 689 1.41 25.85 20.47
N LYS A 690 1.11 27.08 20.04
CA LYS A 690 -0.25 27.66 20.13
C LYS A 690 -1.28 26.91 19.29
N LEU A 691 -0.89 26.37 18.14
CA LEU A 691 -1.76 25.60 17.23
C LEU A 691 -1.97 24.16 17.71
N SER A 692 -0.93 23.50 18.25
CA SER A 692 -1.11 22.22 18.92
C SER A 692 0.08 21.88 19.84
N PRO A 693 -0.10 21.89 21.18
CA PRO A 693 0.95 21.53 22.12
C PRO A 693 1.37 20.06 21.99
N SER A 694 2.61 19.82 21.56
CA SER A 694 3.19 18.48 21.33
C SER A 694 4.56 18.33 21.99
N ASN A 695 4.98 17.09 22.29
CA ASN A 695 6.31 16.78 22.81
C ASN A 695 7.39 17.33 21.87
N VAL A 696 7.24 17.16 20.55
CA VAL A 696 8.22 17.62 19.56
C VAL A 696 8.26 19.14 19.44
N SER A 697 7.12 19.84 19.50
CA SER A 697 7.07 21.31 19.47
C SER A 697 7.86 21.91 20.64
N TYR A 698 7.72 21.34 21.84
CA TYR A 698 8.48 21.76 23.02
C TYR A 698 9.98 21.36 22.94
N ILE A 699 10.34 20.18 22.45
CA ILE A 699 11.76 19.81 22.22
C ILE A 699 12.42 20.81 21.26
N ALA A 700 11.75 21.13 20.16
CA ALA A 700 12.29 22.00 19.13
C ALA A 700 12.47 23.44 19.65
N ARG A 701 11.51 23.99 20.41
CA ARG A 701 11.66 25.32 21.02
C ARG A 701 12.67 25.32 22.16
N GLY A 702 12.72 24.29 22.99
CA GLY A 702 13.76 24.12 24.02
C GLY A 702 15.17 24.10 23.44
N ARG A 703 15.36 23.45 22.29
CA ARG A 703 16.63 23.45 21.54
C ARG A 703 16.97 24.81 20.91
N ILE A 704 15.97 25.55 20.43
CA ILE A 704 16.12 26.95 19.97
C ILE A 704 16.57 27.84 21.15
N TYR A 705 15.93 27.70 22.32
CA TYR A 705 16.31 28.44 23.54
C TYR A 705 17.73 28.11 24.01
N ALA A 706 18.13 26.83 24.02
CA ALA A 706 19.49 26.42 24.35
C ALA A 706 20.52 27.06 23.40
N SER A 707 20.21 27.09 22.09
CA SER A 707 21.08 27.70 21.07
C SER A 707 21.15 29.24 21.15
N GLN A 708 20.28 29.87 21.93
CA GLN A 708 20.33 31.29 22.32
C GLN A 708 20.84 31.49 23.76
N THR A 709 21.34 30.46 24.43
CA THR A 709 21.73 30.47 25.87
C THR A 709 20.59 30.85 26.84
N LYS A 710 19.33 30.79 26.42
CA LYS A 710 18.12 31.03 27.24
C LYS A 710 17.84 29.83 28.16
N TRP A 711 18.80 29.46 29.01
CA TRP A 711 18.87 28.14 29.66
C TRP A 711 17.63 27.78 30.50
N ASN A 712 17.05 28.73 31.23
CA ASN A 712 15.87 28.47 32.06
C ASN A 712 14.63 28.12 31.22
N LEU A 713 14.44 28.80 30.09
CA LEU A 713 13.35 28.51 29.15
C LEU A 713 13.59 27.19 28.41
N ALA A 714 14.84 26.90 28.04
CA ALA A 714 15.24 25.63 27.44
C ALA A 714 14.90 24.45 28.37
N LYS A 715 15.24 24.55 29.65
CA LYS A 715 14.89 23.53 30.67
C LYS A 715 13.37 23.39 30.82
N ALA A 716 12.64 24.49 30.95
CA ALA A 716 11.19 24.46 31.15
C ALA A 716 10.44 23.79 29.99
N ASP A 717 10.84 24.08 28.75
CA ASP A 717 10.30 23.42 27.55
C ASP A 717 10.66 21.93 27.51
N LEU A 718 11.91 21.55 27.81
CA LEU A 718 12.34 20.14 27.78
C LEU A 718 11.71 19.29 28.91
N ASP A 719 11.53 19.88 30.09
CA ASP A 719 10.78 19.24 31.18
C ASP A 719 9.29 19.09 30.82
N THR A 720 8.70 20.09 30.15
CA THR A 720 7.32 20.03 29.63
C THR A 720 7.18 18.95 28.55
N ALA A 721 8.17 18.82 27.66
CA ALA A 721 8.22 17.75 26.68
C ALA A 721 8.25 16.38 27.36
N ILE A 722 9.13 16.17 28.35
CA ILE A 722 9.19 14.91 29.12
C ILE A 722 7.89 14.64 29.88
N LYS A 723 7.21 15.68 30.39
CA LYS A 723 5.88 15.53 31.01
C LYS A 723 4.80 15.08 30.01
N LEU A 724 4.86 15.53 28.76
CA LEU A 724 3.94 15.13 27.68
C LEU A 724 4.24 13.72 27.13
N ASN A 725 5.50 13.29 27.13
CA ASN A 725 5.90 11.91 26.80
C ASN A 725 7.10 11.47 27.66
N PRO A 726 6.86 10.78 28.80
CA PRO A 726 7.91 10.29 29.71
C PRO A 726 8.82 9.18 29.14
N GLN A 727 8.62 8.76 27.89
CA GLN A 727 9.48 7.82 27.17
C GLN A 727 10.15 8.47 25.94
N SER A 728 10.06 9.79 25.77
CA SER A 728 10.62 10.52 24.62
C SER A 728 12.16 10.52 24.66
N VAL A 729 12.75 9.56 23.96
CA VAL A 729 14.19 9.43 23.72
C VAL A 729 14.81 10.74 23.22
N TYR A 730 14.09 11.47 22.36
CA TYR A 730 14.52 12.76 21.83
C TYR A 730 14.55 13.88 22.89
N ALA A 731 13.55 13.93 23.79
CA ALA A 731 13.55 14.93 24.86
C ALA A 731 14.71 14.70 25.84
N TYR A 732 14.92 13.45 26.26
CA TYR A 732 16.07 13.08 27.11
C TYR A 732 17.40 13.35 26.41
N ASN A 733 17.57 13.01 25.13
CA ASN A 733 18.80 13.32 24.39
C ASN A 733 19.08 14.83 24.29
N VAL A 734 18.07 15.65 23.98
CA VAL A 734 18.25 17.10 23.87
C VAL A 734 18.48 17.76 25.24
N ARG A 735 17.86 17.25 26.31
CA ARG A 735 18.12 17.72 27.68
C ARG A 735 19.49 17.26 28.22
N GLY A 736 19.93 16.06 27.86
CA GLY A 736 21.29 15.56 28.10
C GLY A 736 22.36 16.37 27.38
N LEU A 737 22.10 16.80 26.13
CA LEU A 737 22.97 17.73 25.39
C LEU A 737 23.02 19.10 26.08
N PHE A 738 21.87 19.66 26.43
CA PHE A 738 21.76 20.90 27.20
C PHE A 738 22.52 20.84 28.54
N TYR A 739 22.52 19.70 29.24
CA TYR A 739 23.32 19.51 30.46
C TYR A 739 24.82 19.35 30.17
N TYR A 740 25.20 18.64 29.09
CA TYR A 740 26.59 18.54 28.64
C TYR A 740 27.20 19.91 28.30
N ASP A 741 26.47 20.76 27.58
CA ASP A 741 26.88 22.13 27.22
C ASP A 741 27.05 23.05 28.45
N GLN A 742 26.52 22.65 29.61
CA GLN A 742 26.69 23.31 30.92
C GLN A 742 27.73 22.62 31.82
N ASN A 743 28.47 21.61 31.32
CA ASN A 743 29.36 20.73 32.08
C ASN A 743 28.66 19.95 33.22
N LYS A 744 27.32 19.83 33.20
CA LYS A 744 26.51 19.12 34.20
C LYS A 744 26.47 17.62 33.91
N PHE A 745 27.66 17.01 33.85
CA PHE A 745 27.89 15.70 33.25
C PHE A 745 27.07 14.55 33.88
N GLU A 746 26.90 14.50 35.20
CA GLU A 746 26.11 13.43 35.83
C GLU A 746 24.59 13.55 35.54
N LEU A 747 24.06 14.77 35.33
CA LEU A 747 22.69 14.97 34.83
C LEU A 747 22.56 14.56 33.36
N ALA A 748 23.60 14.84 32.55
CA ALA A 748 23.67 14.37 31.17
C ALA A 748 23.72 12.83 31.10
N LEU A 749 24.50 12.16 31.97
CA LEU A 749 24.52 10.71 32.09
C LEU A 749 23.15 10.15 32.49
N ALA A 750 22.46 10.76 33.45
CA ALA A 750 21.12 10.33 33.86
C ALA A 750 20.13 10.36 32.68
N ASP A 751 20.12 11.45 31.90
CA ASP A 751 19.27 11.60 30.72
C ASP A 751 19.66 10.65 29.57
N TYR A 752 20.95 10.50 29.25
CA TYR A 752 21.38 9.55 28.22
C TYR A 752 21.14 8.09 28.63
N ASN A 753 21.29 7.75 29.92
CA ASN A 753 20.93 6.43 30.44
C ASN A 753 19.41 6.20 30.32
N LYS A 754 18.60 7.19 30.68
CA LYS A 754 17.14 7.10 30.56
C LYS A 754 16.68 6.99 29.10
N ALA A 755 17.36 7.66 28.18
CA ALA A 755 17.19 7.46 26.75
C ALA A 755 17.55 6.02 26.34
N ILE A 756 18.80 5.58 26.58
CA ILE A 756 19.35 4.27 26.16
C ILE A 756 18.60 3.07 26.78
N GLN A 757 17.94 3.24 27.93
CA GLN A 757 17.03 2.23 28.51
C GLN A 757 15.81 1.91 27.61
N ASN A 758 15.44 2.78 26.67
CA ASN A 758 14.41 2.46 25.67
C ASN A 758 14.96 1.46 24.64
N LYS A 759 14.48 0.21 24.70
CA LYS A 759 15.03 -0.93 23.93
C LYS A 759 14.94 -0.79 22.41
N ALA A 760 14.11 0.10 21.85
CA ALA A 760 13.99 0.26 20.40
C ALA A 760 15.19 0.99 19.75
N ILE A 761 16.02 1.66 20.54
CA ILE A 761 17.27 2.30 20.08
C ILE A 761 18.20 1.30 19.38
N GLN A 762 18.10 0.01 19.72
CA GLN A 762 18.95 -1.06 19.18
C GLN A 762 18.65 -1.42 17.72
N ILE A 763 17.56 -0.92 17.13
CA ILE A 763 17.10 -1.30 15.78
C ILE A 763 17.51 -0.26 14.71
N TYR A 764 17.83 0.98 15.10
CA TYR A 764 17.95 2.11 14.16
C TYR A 764 19.34 2.75 14.16
N SER A 765 20.03 2.70 13.01
CA SER A 765 21.38 3.26 12.82
C SER A 765 21.49 4.76 13.12
N GLY A 766 20.38 5.51 13.05
CA GLY A 766 20.34 6.94 13.41
C GLY A 766 20.37 7.24 14.91
N MET A 767 20.13 6.25 15.79
CA MET A 767 20.15 6.44 17.25
C MET A 767 21.49 6.06 17.91
N ASN A 768 22.48 5.65 17.11
CA ASN A 768 23.86 5.46 17.57
C ASN A 768 24.47 6.73 18.21
N ILE A 769 23.94 7.91 17.87
CA ILE A 769 24.27 9.21 18.46
C ILE A 769 24.10 9.25 19.99
N LEU A 770 23.24 8.42 20.58
CA LEU A 770 23.04 8.36 22.03
C LEU A 770 24.26 7.77 22.74
N TYR A 771 24.81 6.68 22.21
CA TYR A 771 26.06 6.09 22.68
C TYR A 771 27.26 7.00 22.37
N ILE A 772 27.28 7.69 21.22
CA ILE A 772 28.27 8.75 20.97
C ILE A 772 28.22 9.84 22.05
N ASN A 773 27.02 10.32 22.40
CA ASN A 773 26.84 11.40 23.35
C ASN A 773 27.21 10.97 24.77
N ARG A 774 26.73 9.81 25.23
CA ARG A 774 27.10 9.26 26.54
C ARG A 774 28.60 8.93 26.63
N GLY A 775 29.18 8.35 25.58
CA GLY A 775 30.62 8.13 25.45
C GLY A 775 31.43 9.43 25.51
N ASN A 776 30.93 10.54 24.95
CA ASN A 776 31.56 11.87 25.13
C ASN A 776 31.53 12.31 26.61
N VAL A 777 30.41 12.12 27.32
CA VAL A 777 30.35 12.45 28.76
C VAL A 777 31.34 11.60 29.57
N TYR A 778 31.40 10.29 29.31
CA TYR A 778 32.38 9.40 29.93
C TYR A 778 33.83 9.81 29.61
N ARG A 779 34.09 10.31 28.39
CA ARG A 779 35.39 10.86 27.97
C ARG A 779 35.76 12.11 28.78
N GLU A 780 34.87 13.08 28.96
CA GLU A 780 35.15 14.28 29.80
C GLU A 780 35.38 13.90 31.26
N LEU A 781 34.62 12.92 31.77
CA LEU A 781 34.77 12.36 33.12
C LEU A 781 35.97 11.41 33.25
N LYS A 782 36.78 11.22 32.20
CA LYS A 782 37.93 10.27 32.13
C LYS A 782 37.58 8.81 32.47
N LYS A 783 36.28 8.44 32.39
CA LYS A 783 35.76 7.07 32.58
C LYS A 783 35.99 6.25 31.29
N TRP A 784 37.26 6.09 30.92
CA TRP A 784 37.71 5.68 29.58
C TRP A 784 37.08 4.40 29.04
N ASP A 785 37.02 3.35 29.86
CA ASP A 785 36.59 2.03 29.38
C ASP A 785 35.07 1.99 29.09
N LEU A 786 34.27 2.80 29.80
CA LEU A 786 32.85 3.01 29.49
C LEU A 786 32.66 3.77 28.17
N ALA A 787 33.51 4.76 27.90
CA ALA A 787 33.50 5.47 26.61
C ALA A 787 33.97 4.57 25.45
N ILE A 788 34.98 3.72 25.67
CA ILE A 788 35.41 2.69 24.71
C ILE A 788 34.28 1.70 24.42
N ALA A 789 33.54 1.25 25.44
CA ALA A 789 32.39 0.36 25.28
C ALA A 789 31.27 1.02 24.46
N ASP A 790 30.88 2.26 24.77
CA ASP A 790 29.86 3.01 24.03
C ASP A 790 30.26 3.24 22.57
N TYR A 791 31.50 3.68 22.30
CA TYR A 791 31.98 3.87 20.92
C TYR A 791 32.11 2.54 20.17
N SER A 792 32.45 1.44 20.85
CA SER A 792 32.49 0.10 20.25
C SER A 792 31.08 -0.40 19.91
N LYS A 793 30.07 -0.09 20.72
CA LYS A 793 28.66 -0.40 20.40
C LYS A 793 28.15 0.38 19.19
N VAL A 794 28.64 1.60 18.97
CA VAL A 794 28.36 2.35 17.72
C VAL A 794 28.98 1.66 16.51
N ILE A 795 30.21 1.16 16.63
CA ILE A 795 30.90 0.43 15.54
C ILE A 795 30.20 -0.91 15.23
N GLU A 796 29.66 -1.59 16.25
CA GLU A 796 28.85 -2.81 16.08
C GLU A 796 27.54 -2.53 15.31
N LEU A 797 26.85 -1.42 15.64
CA LEU A 797 25.56 -1.03 15.04
C LEU A 797 25.71 -0.39 13.65
N ASP A 798 26.80 0.35 13.40
CA ASP A 798 27.15 0.90 12.10
C ASP A 798 28.68 0.81 11.89
N PRO A 799 29.18 -0.27 11.26
CA PRO A 799 30.59 -0.43 10.92
C PRO A 799 31.16 0.63 9.97
N LYS A 800 30.31 1.48 9.37
CA LYS A 800 30.69 2.62 8.51
C LYS A 800 30.62 3.98 9.24
N TYR A 801 30.45 4.00 10.56
CA TYR A 801 30.43 5.23 11.34
C TYR A 801 31.85 5.72 11.71
N ALA A 802 32.58 6.26 10.73
CA ALA A 802 33.99 6.71 10.86
C ALA A 802 34.29 7.59 12.10
N SER A 803 33.30 8.36 12.57
CA SER A 803 33.42 9.21 13.76
C SER A 803 33.60 8.41 15.06
N ALA A 804 33.02 7.21 15.17
CA ALA A 804 33.16 6.34 16.35
C ALA A 804 34.58 5.78 16.47
N TYR A 805 35.13 5.24 15.38
CA TYR A 805 36.53 4.80 15.31
C TYR A 805 37.47 5.94 15.71
N ASN A 806 37.32 7.13 15.12
CA ASN A 806 38.18 8.27 15.47
C ASN A 806 38.02 8.70 16.95
N LYS A 807 36.82 8.60 17.53
CA LYS A 807 36.57 8.91 18.96
C LYS A 807 37.17 7.85 19.90
N ARG A 808 37.14 6.57 19.54
CA ARG A 808 37.74 5.47 20.29
C ARG A 808 39.27 5.48 20.18
N GLY A 809 39.80 5.71 18.98
CA GLY A 809 41.22 5.95 18.72
C GLY A 809 41.80 7.10 19.56
N ASN A 810 41.06 8.19 19.77
CA ASN A 810 41.46 9.26 20.70
C ASN A 810 41.62 8.77 22.16
N ILE A 811 40.81 7.83 22.63
CA ILE A 811 40.97 7.27 23.98
C ILE A 811 42.17 6.33 24.02
N TYR A 812 42.37 5.50 22.99
CA TYR A 812 43.57 4.67 22.89
C TYR A 812 44.86 5.51 22.80
N TYR A 813 44.85 6.67 22.13
CA TYR A 813 45.93 7.66 22.15
C TYR A 813 46.19 8.14 23.59
N HIS A 814 45.17 8.54 24.34
CA HIS A 814 45.30 8.98 25.73
C HIS A 814 45.64 7.86 26.74
N GLN A 815 45.48 6.59 26.34
CA GLN A 815 45.93 5.41 27.08
C GLN A 815 47.30 4.88 26.57
N GLU A 816 47.98 5.60 25.68
CA GLU A 816 49.25 5.20 25.03
C GLU A 816 49.20 3.84 24.30
N LYS A 817 48.00 3.39 23.94
CA LYS A 817 47.75 2.17 23.14
C LYS A 817 47.85 2.50 21.65
N TRP A 818 49.05 2.94 21.25
CA TRP A 818 49.33 3.56 19.95
C TRP A 818 48.85 2.72 18.76
N ASP A 819 49.05 1.40 18.75
CA ASP A 819 48.68 0.54 17.62
C ASP A 819 47.17 0.39 17.45
N LEU A 820 46.41 0.34 18.55
CA LEU A 820 44.93 0.35 18.50
C LEU A 820 44.41 1.69 17.98
N ALA A 821 45.04 2.81 18.38
CA ALA A 821 44.71 4.12 17.87
C ALA A 821 45.04 4.27 16.37
N LEU A 822 46.21 3.78 15.92
CA LEU A 822 46.59 3.74 14.51
C LEU A 822 45.61 2.92 13.66
N ALA A 823 45.15 1.77 14.17
CA ALA A 823 44.15 0.94 13.50
C ALA A 823 42.79 1.67 13.38
N ASP A 824 42.28 2.24 14.47
CA ASP A 824 41.01 2.98 14.48
C ASP A 824 41.05 4.22 13.58
N TYR A 825 42.13 5.02 13.61
CA TYR A 825 42.26 6.17 12.70
C TYR A 825 42.38 5.74 11.24
N SER A 826 43.11 4.67 10.95
CA SER A 826 43.22 4.14 9.59
C SER A 826 41.87 3.63 9.07
N LYS A 827 41.05 3.00 9.92
CA LYS A 827 39.69 2.58 9.56
C LYS A 827 38.75 3.76 9.37
N ALA A 828 38.87 4.81 10.19
CA ALA A 828 38.14 6.06 10.01
C ALA A 828 38.48 6.77 8.68
N ILE A 829 39.73 6.66 8.22
CA ILE A 829 40.21 7.18 6.92
C ILE A 829 39.73 6.31 5.76
N GLU A 830 39.78 4.98 5.88
CA GLU A 830 39.26 4.04 4.87
C GLU A 830 37.77 4.29 4.58
N ILE A 831 36.98 4.48 5.65
CA ILE A 831 35.53 4.74 5.57
C ILE A 831 35.23 6.16 5.08
N ASN A 832 36.04 7.15 5.44
CA ASN A 832 35.90 8.53 4.98
C ASN A 832 37.28 9.15 4.62
N PRO A 833 37.70 9.05 3.34
CA PRO A 833 38.98 9.58 2.87
C PRO A 833 39.16 11.10 2.97
N GLU A 834 38.09 11.85 3.27
CA GLU A 834 38.09 13.30 3.50
C GLU A 834 37.93 13.66 5.00
N ASN A 835 38.16 12.71 5.92
CA ASN A 835 38.18 12.98 7.36
C ASN A 835 39.53 13.57 7.81
N ALA A 836 39.74 14.87 7.56
CA ALA A 836 40.98 15.59 7.92
C ALA A 836 41.44 15.38 9.38
N ILE A 837 40.50 15.25 10.33
CA ILE A 837 40.81 15.05 11.75
C ILE A 837 41.51 13.70 11.98
N ALA A 838 41.05 12.62 11.33
CA ALA A 838 41.67 11.30 11.47
C ALA A 838 43.11 11.27 10.93
N TYR A 839 43.39 11.98 9.82
CA TYR A 839 44.75 12.17 9.33
C TYR A 839 45.63 12.96 10.32
N ILE A 840 45.14 14.06 10.89
CA ILE A 840 45.87 14.83 11.92
C ILE A 840 46.21 13.93 13.11
N ASN A 841 45.23 13.18 13.60
CA ASN A 841 45.40 12.28 14.73
C ASN A 841 46.41 11.16 14.46
N ARG A 842 46.34 10.51 13.30
CA ARG A 842 47.28 9.45 12.90
C ARG A 842 48.69 10.00 12.65
N GLY A 843 48.80 11.15 11.98
CA GLY A 843 50.05 11.87 11.79
C GLY A 843 50.70 12.30 13.11
N ASN A 844 49.91 12.66 14.12
CA ASN A 844 50.42 12.94 15.47
C ASN A 844 50.96 11.69 16.19
N ILE A 845 50.44 10.47 15.92
CA ILE A 845 51.09 9.24 16.40
C ILE A 845 52.42 9.01 15.68
N TYR A 846 52.45 9.16 14.35
CA TYR A 846 53.69 9.01 13.60
C TYR A 846 54.76 10.04 14.00
N LEU A 847 54.36 11.26 14.38
CA LEU A 847 55.23 12.27 15.00
C LEU A 847 55.87 11.74 16.30
N GLN A 848 55.07 11.20 17.25
CA GLN A 848 55.60 10.65 18.50
C GLN A 848 56.51 9.42 18.26
N GLN A 849 56.16 8.58 17.28
CA GLN A 849 56.97 7.44 16.85
C GLN A 849 58.19 7.83 15.99
N LYS A 850 58.49 9.13 15.81
CA LYS A 850 59.57 9.67 14.95
C LYS A 850 59.52 9.23 13.47
N LYS A 851 58.37 8.75 13.00
CA LYS A 851 58.09 8.33 11.61
C LYS A 851 57.72 9.53 10.75
N TRP A 852 58.67 10.46 10.60
CA TRP A 852 58.44 11.81 10.08
C TRP A 852 57.74 11.85 8.73
N ASP A 853 58.11 10.98 7.77
CA ASP A 853 57.54 11.01 6.41
C ASP A 853 56.07 10.60 6.38
N LEU A 854 55.67 9.62 7.20
CA LEU A 854 54.27 9.22 7.35
C LEU A 854 53.46 10.32 8.05
N ALA A 855 54.04 10.99 9.04
CA ALA A 855 53.44 12.15 9.70
C ALA A 855 53.24 13.32 8.71
N LEU A 856 54.25 13.63 7.89
CA LEU A 856 54.19 14.65 6.85
C LEU A 856 53.13 14.31 5.79
N ALA A 857 53.05 13.06 5.33
CA ALA A 857 52.07 12.63 4.34
C ALA A 857 50.62 12.84 4.83
N ASP A 858 50.31 12.36 6.06
CA ASP A 858 48.98 12.52 6.65
C ASP A 858 48.63 13.99 6.92
N LEU A 859 49.56 14.77 7.50
CA LEU A 859 49.32 16.20 7.77
C LEU A 859 49.15 17.01 6.47
N ASN A 860 49.90 16.69 5.41
CA ASN A 860 49.73 17.32 4.10
C ASN A 860 48.38 16.95 3.46
N LYS A 861 47.90 15.71 3.60
CA LYS A 861 46.54 15.33 3.17
C LYS A 861 45.47 16.03 3.99
N ALA A 862 45.63 16.17 5.31
CA ALA A 862 44.72 16.94 6.16
C ALA A 862 44.62 18.41 5.74
N ILE A 863 45.76 19.07 5.48
CA ILE A 863 45.83 20.45 4.98
C ILE A 863 45.18 20.56 3.59
N LYS A 864 45.36 19.58 2.70
CA LYS A 864 44.71 19.55 1.39
C LYS A 864 43.19 19.42 1.48
N ILE A 865 42.67 18.68 2.47
CA ILE A 865 41.22 18.53 2.72
C ILE A 865 40.64 19.83 3.29
N ASN A 866 41.29 20.42 4.29
CA ASN A 866 40.88 21.69 4.89
C ASN A 866 42.10 22.60 5.16
N PRO A 867 42.40 23.54 4.25
CA PRO A 867 43.54 24.45 4.39
C PRO A 867 43.52 25.37 5.61
N LYS A 868 42.43 25.42 6.39
CA LYS A 868 42.28 26.24 7.60
C LYS A 868 42.57 25.50 8.92
N TYR A 869 42.92 24.20 8.90
CA TYR A 869 43.28 23.49 10.13
C TYR A 869 44.68 23.88 10.65
N THR A 870 44.75 24.95 11.45
CA THR A 870 45.96 25.43 12.13
C THR A 870 46.74 24.33 12.85
N ILE A 871 46.03 23.41 13.53
CA ILE A 871 46.62 22.24 14.21
C ILE A 871 47.52 21.42 13.27
N ALA A 872 47.12 21.23 12.01
CA ALA A 872 47.92 20.45 11.05
C ALA A 872 49.21 21.18 10.63
N TYR A 873 49.17 22.51 10.51
CA TYR A 873 50.37 23.32 10.28
C TYR A 873 51.29 23.32 11.50
N ASN A 874 50.75 23.40 12.71
CA ASN A 874 51.52 23.36 13.95
C ASN A 874 52.23 22.00 14.11
N SER A 875 51.50 20.88 13.96
CA SER A 875 52.11 19.54 13.98
C SER A 875 53.19 19.38 12.90
N ARG A 876 52.99 19.96 11.70
CA ARG A 876 53.99 19.94 10.63
C ARG A 876 55.22 20.81 10.93
N GLY A 877 55.03 21.96 11.58
CA GLY A 877 56.12 22.80 12.09
C GLY A 877 56.96 22.08 13.15
N ASN A 878 56.31 21.32 14.03
CA ASN A 878 56.99 20.50 15.04
C ASN A 878 57.88 19.42 14.40
N ILE A 879 57.48 18.83 13.26
CA ILE A 879 58.34 17.88 12.50
C ILE A 879 59.62 18.59 12.04
N TYR A 880 59.50 19.73 11.34
CA TYR A 880 60.68 20.45 10.84
C TYR A 880 61.59 20.97 11.95
N HIS A 881 61.02 21.39 13.10
CA HIS A 881 61.82 21.75 14.27
C HIS A 881 62.55 20.55 14.88
N SER A 882 61.87 19.40 15.02
CA SER A 882 62.46 18.16 15.52
C SER A 882 63.54 17.60 14.59
N GLN A 883 63.34 17.69 13.27
CA GLN A 883 64.34 17.32 12.27
C GLN A 883 65.57 18.25 12.35
N LYS A 884 65.39 19.56 12.53
CA LYS A 884 66.52 20.51 12.68
C LYS A 884 67.33 20.25 13.96
N ASN A 885 66.66 19.98 15.08
CA ASN A 885 67.35 19.75 16.35
C ASN A 885 67.97 18.34 16.44
N GLY A 886 67.40 17.36 15.74
CA GLY A 886 67.93 15.98 15.69
C GLY A 886 69.25 15.81 14.92
N ILE A 887 69.84 16.90 14.41
CA ILE A 887 71.10 16.92 13.67
C ILE A 887 72.28 17.34 14.58
N SER A 888 72.04 17.78 15.82
CA SER A 888 73.09 18.35 16.69
C SER A 888 73.87 17.34 17.55
N THR A 889 74.01 16.09 17.11
CA THR A 889 74.96 15.12 17.69
C THR A 889 75.66 14.35 16.58
N CYS A 890 76.88 14.78 16.27
CA CYS A 890 77.91 14.04 15.54
C CYS A 890 79.14 13.99 16.45
#